data_AF-A0A2E9QLX1-F1
#
_entry.id   AF-A0A2E9QLX1-F1
#
_cell.length_a   1.000
_cell.length_b   1.000
_cell.length_c   1.000
_cell.angle_alpha   90.00
_cell.angle_beta   90.00
_cell.angle_gamma   90.00
#
_symmetry.space_group_name_H-M   'P 1'
#
loop_
_entity.id
_entity.type
_entity.pdbx_description
1 polymer ?
#
loop_
_entity_poly.entity_id
_entity_poly.type
_entity_poly.pdbx_seq_one_letter_code
_entity_poly.pdbx_strand_id
1 'polypeptide(L)'
;MSQETQPASWLKVTFDFLITSLFLALIGGLFVVFCVLLGKKELLILAYVLLSAVFLRSLLSEQWQYLLERIVIIGEGLRIFRILEEHYTQYEPRTMWYYLFFPITSVWGFVVDRERGRKELKSYWRLLQWVLFMLIIGGFTSYYRLYRYFSWQTSLAWLYTELLAIYFLCNFFAVPLSTTSIRLSIQQKKRRLFFLTCLSLAILTGSLYVFSIRSNLTRLIPMNLVLDLRLAQLKELKTSPHKQENELLLAHDSSRYFDEIQQKTKMFFQFYGPRVIAFHQKHFFDRDEQLKTRFYKGLNRTYQEFLASTSMLHENKHIYLTLTQTPSAFWGAVCFPFRESIFYLFRYESKKPFGKRFTLYKKLKDLPSTLRREISGMWDTDVYRFSTKKRLAQVIVEFMRDKYRRTGRLMWSPGAKKHNFAPIKSKSPTHLFSKRSGSPYLRGGGGMRTGLGRATGGMGTGFGRGSGGLGAGFRGVESKQDKLLKKAKKLQKTLEELAETSVRVAGQINAFLKGTFGLHVEVDLDNDELVALHKAWPKQWSALDKEGIPASLAKMRTLRKRAMTQVEFVLASLLPKETTPPASQPTTSSSSSTPAVQRLTRLKTFSLSLRQTITALKRRNAWLVGLHKRLRQSYRERLKKRRLFFAYTDALFSFDYPRALAQGLLYEHFGRQFAFVQTWWTFLYNGFLTIIVLLFQLCMPLHIALIFYCQWILRGEDEDNDDEFDVSKINKVGRSGFSALFGDGG
;
A
#
# COMPACT_ATOMS: atom_id res chain seq x y z
N MET A 1 41.71 -2.84 50.73
CA MET A 1 41.47 -4.28 50.48
C MET A 1 41.04 -4.47 49.03
N SER A 2 41.99 -4.78 48.14
CA SER A 2 41.73 -5.14 46.75
C SER A 2 41.33 -6.61 46.70
N GLN A 3 40.03 -6.90 46.72
CA GLN A 3 39.54 -8.24 46.37
C GLN A 3 39.92 -8.51 44.90
N GLU A 4 40.83 -9.47 44.69
CA GLU A 4 41.09 -10.08 43.39
C GLU A 4 39.77 -10.62 42.83
N THR A 5 39.17 -9.84 41.94
CA THR A 5 37.99 -10.24 41.20
C THR A 5 38.46 -11.25 40.16
N GLN A 6 38.15 -12.53 40.39
CA GLN A 6 38.37 -13.58 39.39
C GLN A 6 37.89 -13.08 38.02
N PRO A 7 38.68 -13.23 36.95
CA PRO A 7 38.31 -12.72 35.63
C PRO A 7 37.00 -13.36 35.23
N ALA A 8 35.93 -12.56 35.18
CA ALA A 8 34.63 -13.02 34.74
C ALA A 8 34.79 -13.68 33.38
N SER A 9 34.32 -14.93 33.25
CA SER A 9 34.46 -15.67 32.01
C SER A 9 33.97 -14.83 30.83
N TRP A 10 34.76 -14.79 29.75
CA TRP A 10 34.44 -14.00 28.55
C TRP A 10 33.03 -14.31 28.03
N LEU A 11 32.56 -15.54 28.23
CA LEU A 11 31.19 -15.98 27.96
C LEU A 11 30.15 -15.18 28.75
N LYS A 12 30.31 -15.01 30.07
CA LYS A 12 29.39 -14.23 30.91
C LYS A 12 29.32 -12.77 30.45
N VAL A 13 30.49 -12.18 30.17
CA VAL A 13 30.57 -10.80 29.66
C VAL A 13 29.83 -10.63 28.34
N THR A 14 30.01 -11.57 27.41
CA THR A 14 29.40 -11.51 26.08
C THR A 14 27.88 -11.73 26.16
N PHE A 15 27.45 -12.67 27.00
CA PHE A 15 26.05 -12.96 27.25
C PHE A 15 25.32 -11.78 27.89
N ASP A 16 25.90 -11.17 28.93
CA ASP A 16 25.35 -9.97 29.59
C ASP A 16 25.21 -8.81 28.61
N PHE A 17 26.21 -8.61 27.75
CA PHE A 17 26.19 -7.59 26.71
C PHE A 17 25.08 -7.84 25.68
N LEU A 18 24.91 -9.10 25.25
CA LEU A 18 23.89 -9.48 24.27
C LEU A 18 22.48 -9.31 24.85
N ILE A 19 22.25 -9.74 26.09
CA ILE A 19 20.97 -9.53 26.79
C ILE A 19 20.66 -8.05 26.92
N THR A 20 21.62 -7.25 27.40
CA THR A 20 21.43 -5.81 27.58
C THR A 20 21.14 -5.11 26.25
N SER A 21 21.87 -5.49 25.20
CA SER A 21 21.66 -4.96 23.84
C SER A 21 20.29 -5.33 23.28
N LEU A 22 19.87 -6.59 23.42
CA LEU A 22 18.55 -7.06 22.97
C LEU A 22 17.41 -6.36 23.73
N PHE A 23 17.58 -6.19 25.03
CA PHE A 23 16.62 -5.50 25.88
C PHE A 23 16.46 -4.03 25.48
N LEU A 24 17.57 -3.30 25.34
CA LEU A 24 17.57 -1.92 24.88
C LEU A 24 16.99 -1.79 23.47
N ALA A 25 17.26 -2.78 22.60
CA ALA A 25 16.69 -2.83 21.27
C ALA A 25 15.16 -2.93 21.30
N LEU A 26 14.65 -3.84 22.13
CA LEU A 26 13.23 -4.11 22.24
C LEU A 26 12.48 -2.93 22.87
N ILE A 27 12.97 -2.38 23.98
CA ILE A 27 12.30 -1.28 24.67
C ILE A 27 12.47 0.03 23.89
N GLY A 28 13.66 0.32 23.34
CA GLY A 28 13.87 1.47 22.47
C GLY A 28 12.98 1.43 21.23
N GLY A 29 12.85 0.26 20.60
CA GLY A 29 11.92 0.05 19.49
C GLY A 29 10.47 0.31 19.90
N LEU A 30 10.00 -0.27 21.01
CA LEU A 30 8.65 -0.05 21.53
C LEU A 30 8.39 1.41 21.90
N PHE A 31 9.34 2.07 22.57
CA PHE A 31 9.24 3.49 22.92
C PHE A 31 9.03 4.36 21.68
N VAL A 32 9.82 4.13 20.63
CA VAL A 32 9.67 4.87 19.37
C VAL A 32 8.33 4.58 18.70
N VAL A 33 7.88 3.32 18.67
CA VAL A 33 6.58 2.93 18.11
C VAL A 33 5.46 3.70 18.79
N PHE A 34 5.40 3.68 20.12
CA PHE A 34 4.38 4.41 20.87
C PHE A 34 4.46 5.92 20.67
N CYS A 35 5.67 6.52 20.72
CA CYS A 35 5.84 7.96 20.52
C CYS A 35 5.38 8.40 19.11
N VAL A 36 5.71 7.62 18.07
CA VAL A 36 5.25 7.89 16.69
C VAL A 36 3.73 7.75 16.59
N LEU A 37 3.15 6.68 17.15
CA LEU A 37 1.71 6.43 17.10
C LEU A 37 0.89 7.48 17.86
N LEU A 38 1.40 7.98 19.01
CA LEU A 38 0.82 9.11 19.74
C LEU A 38 1.10 10.45 19.03
N GLY A 39 2.19 10.52 18.26
CA GLY A 39 2.65 11.75 17.62
C GLY A 39 3.40 12.70 18.55
N LYS A 40 4.01 12.16 19.62
CA LYS A 40 4.78 12.89 20.63
C LYS A 40 6.26 12.93 20.22
N LYS A 41 6.57 13.85 19.31
CA LYS A 41 7.94 14.04 18.81
C LYS A 41 8.86 14.64 19.88
N GLU A 42 8.27 15.37 20.80
CA GLU A 42 8.92 16.03 21.92
C GLU A 42 9.61 14.99 22.83
N LEU A 43 8.97 13.86 23.07
CA LEU A 43 9.55 12.74 23.84
C LEU A 43 10.71 12.07 23.11
N LEU A 44 10.63 11.97 21.78
CA LEU A 44 11.74 11.46 20.97
C LEU A 44 12.94 12.39 21.04
N ILE A 45 12.71 13.71 20.92
CA ILE A 45 13.76 14.72 21.05
C ILE A 45 14.41 14.63 22.44
N LEU A 46 13.61 14.54 23.51
CA LEU A 46 14.13 14.36 24.87
C LEU A 46 14.99 13.09 25.00
N ALA A 47 14.53 11.96 24.45
CA ALA A 47 15.32 10.73 24.46
C ALA A 47 16.65 10.87 23.71
N TYR A 48 16.66 11.55 22.55
CA TYR A 48 17.91 11.84 21.83
C TYR A 48 18.84 12.75 22.62
N VAL A 49 18.31 13.80 23.26
CA VAL A 49 19.08 14.71 24.11
C VAL A 49 19.73 13.94 25.26
N LEU A 50 18.95 13.14 26.00
CA LEU A 50 19.46 12.37 27.13
C LEU A 50 20.53 11.36 26.68
N LEU A 51 20.28 10.60 25.61
CA LEU A 51 21.27 9.66 25.07
C LEU A 51 22.54 10.38 24.58
N SER A 52 22.39 11.56 23.96
CA SER A 52 23.53 12.36 23.50
C SER A 52 24.33 12.91 24.68
N ALA A 53 23.68 13.32 25.77
CA ALA A 53 24.36 13.76 26.98
C ALA A 53 25.19 12.61 27.61
N VAL A 54 24.63 11.40 27.69
CA VAL A 54 25.37 10.21 28.16
C VAL A 54 26.53 9.87 27.23
N PHE A 55 26.29 9.93 25.91
CA PHE A 55 27.31 9.68 24.90
C PHE A 55 28.48 10.68 25.01
N LEU A 56 28.19 11.98 25.08
CA LEU A 56 29.20 13.03 25.22
C LEU A 56 29.98 12.90 26.54
N ARG A 57 29.30 12.59 27.66
CA ARG A 57 29.96 12.33 28.94
C ARG A 57 30.96 11.17 28.86
N SER A 58 30.64 10.12 28.11
CA SER A 58 31.54 8.96 27.95
C SER A 58 32.80 9.26 27.14
N LEU A 59 32.79 10.30 26.31
CA LEU A 59 33.87 10.68 25.41
C LEU A 59 34.74 11.83 25.92
N LEU A 60 34.15 12.76 26.67
CA LEU A 60 34.78 14.03 27.01
C LEU A 60 35.43 14.01 28.41
N SER A 61 36.54 14.74 28.55
CA SER A 61 37.18 14.98 29.84
C SER A 61 36.34 15.90 30.74
N GLU A 62 36.60 15.88 32.05
CA GLU A 62 35.84 16.64 33.05
C GLU A 62 35.77 18.14 32.76
N GLN A 63 36.86 18.73 32.23
CA GLN A 63 36.90 20.14 31.83
C GLN A 63 35.85 20.47 30.75
N TRP A 64 35.73 19.61 29.73
CA TRP A 64 34.74 19.78 28.67
C TRP A 64 33.32 19.50 29.16
N GLN A 65 33.16 18.58 30.12
CA GLN A 65 31.85 18.32 30.74
C GLN A 65 31.31 19.57 31.44
N TYR A 66 32.16 20.29 32.17
CA TYR A 66 31.78 21.56 32.82
C TYR A 66 31.35 22.63 31.80
N LEU A 67 32.01 22.72 30.65
CA LEU A 67 31.61 23.63 29.57
C LEU A 67 30.25 23.24 28.97
N LEU A 68 30.00 21.93 28.76
CA LEU A 68 28.73 21.41 28.25
C LEU A 68 27.57 21.57 29.23
N GLU A 69 27.84 21.58 30.53
CA GLU A 69 26.82 21.86 31.56
C GLU A 69 26.22 23.27 31.43
N ARG A 70 26.90 24.19 30.73
CA ARG A 70 26.39 25.55 30.46
C ARG A 70 25.33 25.58 29.36
N ILE A 71 25.25 24.56 28.50
CA ILE A 71 24.25 24.48 27.44
C ILE A 71 22.93 24.00 28.07
N VAL A 72 21.90 24.85 28.15
CA VAL A 72 20.65 24.62 28.90
C VAL A 72 20.10 23.18 28.78
N ILE A 73 19.92 22.68 27.55
CA ILE A 73 19.28 21.38 27.32
C ILE A 73 20.22 20.20 27.64
N ILE A 74 21.48 20.28 27.23
CA ILE A 74 22.46 19.21 27.46
C ILE A 74 22.89 19.19 28.91
N GLY A 75 23.12 20.35 29.50
CA GLY A 75 23.51 20.54 30.89
C GLY A 75 22.46 20.05 31.87
N GLU A 76 21.16 20.24 31.61
CA GLU A 76 20.12 19.61 32.43
C GLU A 76 20.14 18.08 32.33
N GLY A 77 20.38 17.53 31.13
CA GLY A 77 20.60 16.09 30.96
C GLY A 77 21.79 15.57 31.77
N LEU A 78 22.92 16.30 31.75
CA LEU A 78 24.12 15.98 32.53
C LEU A 78 23.88 16.09 34.04
N ARG A 79 23.17 17.13 34.50
CA ARG A 79 22.81 17.32 35.91
C ARG A 79 21.91 16.20 36.44
N ILE A 80 20.90 15.79 35.67
CA ILE A 80 20.06 14.63 36.03
C ILE A 80 20.94 13.39 36.18
N PHE A 81 21.87 13.18 35.26
CA PHE A 81 22.76 12.03 35.29
C PHE A 81 23.71 12.06 36.50
N ARG A 82 24.24 13.24 36.84
CA ARG A 82 25.13 13.45 37.98
C ARG A 82 24.44 13.14 39.30
N ILE A 83 23.23 13.66 39.51
CA ILE A 83 22.43 13.40 40.73
C ILE A 83 22.17 11.89 40.89
N LEU A 84 21.79 11.23 39.81
CA LEU A 84 21.55 9.78 39.86
C LEU A 84 22.86 8.99 40.08
N GLU A 85 23.97 9.43 39.48
CA GLU A 85 25.29 8.81 39.71
C GLU A 85 25.76 8.98 41.15
N GLU A 86 25.66 10.18 41.73
CA GLU A 86 25.93 10.46 43.14
C GLU A 86 25.13 9.50 44.04
N HIS A 87 23.83 9.34 43.79
CA HIS A 87 23.00 8.38 44.53
C HIS A 87 23.49 6.93 44.36
N TYR A 88 23.75 6.49 43.13
CA TYR A 88 24.12 5.10 42.86
C TYR A 88 25.58 4.74 43.22
N THR A 89 26.44 5.74 43.44
CA THR A 89 27.76 5.52 44.05
C THR A 89 27.65 5.16 45.53
N GLN A 90 26.64 5.70 46.23
CA GLN A 90 26.37 5.39 47.63
C GLN A 90 25.55 4.11 47.78
N TYR A 91 24.61 3.86 46.86
CA TYR A 91 23.72 2.70 46.89
C TYR A 91 23.78 1.95 45.57
N GLU A 92 24.23 0.69 45.56
CA GLU A 92 24.31 -0.05 44.30
C GLU A 92 22.94 -0.12 43.58
N PRO A 93 22.89 0.06 42.25
CA PRO A 93 21.64 -0.03 41.50
C PRO A 93 21.04 -1.43 41.61
N ARG A 94 19.72 -1.49 41.83
CA ARG A 94 18.95 -2.73 41.94
C ARG A 94 18.88 -3.47 40.59
N THR A 95 18.19 -4.61 40.57
CA THR A 95 18.05 -5.42 39.35
C THR A 95 17.31 -4.64 38.25
N MET A 96 17.56 -4.98 36.98
CA MET A 96 16.89 -4.33 35.84
C MET A 96 15.35 -4.47 35.91
N TRP A 97 14.85 -5.60 36.44
CA TRP A 97 13.42 -5.83 36.63
C TRP A 97 12.79 -4.85 37.63
N TYR A 98 13.55 -4.43 38.65
CA TYR A 98 13.11 -3.39 39.57
C TYR A 98 12.79 -2.11 38.81
N TYR A 99 13.70 -1.69 37.90
CA TYR A 99 13.53 -0.46 37.13
C TYR A 99 12.54 -0.55 35.98
N LEU A 100 12.34 -1.75 35.40
CA LEU A 100 11.32 -1.96 34.37
C LEU A 100 9.91 -1.68 34.90
N PHE A 101 9.67 -2.03 36.16
CA PHE A 101 8.41 -1.82 36.86
C PHE A 101 8.51 -0.72 37.91
N PHE A 102 9.40 0.26 37.68
CA PHE A 102 9.75 1.29 38.67
C PHE A 102 8.54 1.89 39.39
N PRO A 103 7.44 2.29 38.72
CA PRO A 103 6.31 2.87 39.43
C PRO A 103 5.61 1.95 40.43
N ILE A 104 5.78 0.63 40.29
CA ILE A 104 5.21 -0.39 41.19
C ILE A 104 6.25 -0.75 42.25
N THR A 105 7.48 -1.00 41.82
CA THR A 105 8.56 -1.51 42.67
C THR A 105 9.17 -0.43 43.57
N SER A 106 9.13 0.84 43.19
CA SER A 106 9.58 1.95 44.03
C SER A 106 8.60 2.27 45.15
N VAL A 107 7.29 2.08 44.93
CA VAL A 107 6.28 2.12 46.00
C VAL A 107 6.61 1.05 47.04
N TRP A 108 6.85 -0.18 46.59
CA TRP A 108 7.24 -1.27 47.48
C TRP A 108 8.60 -1.00 48.14
N GLY A 109 9.57 -0.48 47.38
CA GLY A 109 10.89 -0.13 47.88
C GLY A 109 10.85 0.94 48.96
N PHE A 110 9.96 1.93 48.83
CA PHE A 110 9.71 2.94 49.85
C PHE A 110 9.10 2.36 51.13
N VAL A 111 8.26 1.32 51.03
CA VAL A 111 7.66 0.67 52.20
C VAL A 111 8.66 -0.24 52.91
N VAL A 112 9.46 -1.00 52.17
CA VAL A 112 10.39 -1.99 52.73
C VAL A 112 11.70 -1.36 53.22
N ASP A 113 12.23 -0.38 52.48
CA ASP A 113 13.52 0.26 52.76
C ASP A 113 13.33 1.77 52.64
N ARG A 114 12.73 2.34 53.69
CA ARG A 114 12.17 3.70 53.68
C ARG A 114 13.22 4.75 53.33
N GLU A 115 14.41 4.68 53.90
CA GLU A 115 15.48 5.66 53.66
C GLU A 115 16.04 5.57 52.24
N ARG A 116 16.43 4.36 51.80
CA ARG A 116 16.99 4.17 50.46
C ARG A 116 15.97 4.49 49.39
N GLY A 117 14.73 4.01 49.56
CA GLY A 117 13.63 4.27 48.63
C GLY A 117 13.30 5.77 48.53
N ARG A 118 13.29 6.50 49.65
CA ARG A 118 13.12 7.96 49.69
C ARG A 118 14.19 8.70 48.89
N LYS A 119 15.46 8.39 49.15
CA LYS A 119 16.59 9.02 48.46
C LYS A 119 16.60 8.70 46.96
N GLU A 120 16.24 7.47 46.59
CA GLU A 120 16.13 7.06 45.19
C GLU A 120 15.00 7.83 44.48
N LEU A 121 13.80 7.89 45.07
CA LEU A 121 12.66 8.66 44.53
C LEU A 121 12.98 10.15 44.38
N LYS A 122 13.66 10.77 45.36
CA LYS A 122 14.15 12.15 45.28
C LYS A 122 15.11 12.34 44.10
N SER A 123 16.02 11.40 43.88
CA SER A 123 17.00 11.48 42.78
C SER A 123 16.35 11.44 41.39
N TYR A 124 15.22 10.73 41.24
CA TYR A 124 14.44 10.70 39.99
C TYR A 124 13.50 11.90 39.79
N TRP A 125 13.29 12.73 40.81
CA TRP A 125 12.35 13.85 40.75
C TRP A 125 12.66 14.79 39.59
N ARG A 126 13.94 15.15 39.38
CA ARG A 126 14.33 16.07 38.31
C ARG A 126 14.05 15.52 36.91
N LEU A 127 14.27 14.21 36.70
CA LEU A 127 13.91 13.54 35.45
C LEU A 127 12.38 13.56 35.25
N LEU A 128 11.62 13.25 36.29
CA LEU A 128 10.17 13.24 36.25
C LEU A 128 9.57 14.64 36.06
N GLN A 129 10.19 15.68 36.62
CA GLN A 129 9.82 17.08 36.42
C GLN A 129 9.93 17.47 34.94
N TRP A 130 11.02 17.09 34.27
CA TRP A 130 11.18 17.33 32.82
C TRP A 130 10.15 16.57 31.99
N VAL A 131 9.89 15.31 32.36
CA VAL A 131 8.82 14.52 31.72
C VAL A 131 7.45 15.20 31.94
N LEU A 132 7.16 15.66 33.15
CA LEU A 132 5.90 16.32 33.51
C LEU A 132 5.75 17.67 32.80
N PHE A 133 6.82 18.45 32.68
CA PHE A 133 6.84 19.72 31.97
C PHE A 133 6.53 19.53 30.48
N MET A 134 7.21 18.59 29.83
CA MET A 134 6.95 18.21 28.44
C MET A 134 5.52 17.68 28.26
N LEU A 135 5.02 16.95 29.26
CA LEU A 135 3.65 16.45 29.31
C LEU A 135 2.61 17.57 29.40
N ILE A 136 2.84 18.57 30.24
CA ILE A 136 1.91 19.69 30.40
C ILE A 136 1.86 20.51 29.12
N ILE A 137 3.01 20.87 28.53
CA ILE A 137 3.05 21.66 27.28
C ILE A 137 2.44 20.87 26.12
N GLY A 138 2.89 19.62 25.91
CA GLY A 138 2.40 18.77 24.83
C GLY A 138 0.96 18.27 25.05
N GLY A 139 0.53 18.16 26.30
CA GLY A 139 -0.82 17.79 26.71
C GLY A 139 -1.80 18.94 26.55
N PHE A 140 -1.43 20.16 26.94
CA PHE A 140 -2.28 21.35 26.79
C PHE A 140 -2.61 21.65 25.33
N THR A 141 -1.63 21.54 24.44
CA THR A 141 -1.85 21.71 22.99
C THR A 141 -2.74 20.62 22.39
N SER A 142 -2.58 19.36 22.83
CA SER A 142 -3.42 18.22 22.44
C SER A 142 -4.86 18.39 22.94
N TYR A 143 -4.99 18.78 24.21
CA TYR A 143 -6.24 19.06 24.89
C TYR A 143 -7.01 20.20 24.23
N TYR A 144 -6.37 21.36 24.02
CA TYR A 144 -7.02 22.53 23.40
C TYR A 144 -7.54 22.22 22.00
N ARG A 145 -6.78 21.44 21.22
CA ARG A 145 -7.20 20.99 19.89
C ARG A 145 -8.45 20.12 19.93
N LEU A 146 -8.59 19.23 20.90
CA LEU A 146 -9.77 18.38 21.04
C LEU A 146 -10.96 19.13 21.64
N TYR A 147 -10.71 19.98 22.63
CA TYR A 147 -11.73 20.78 23.31
C TYR A 147 -12.50 21.70 22.36
N ARG A 148 -11.85 22.18 21.30
CA ARG A 148 -12.51 22.98 20.26
C ARG A 148 -13.61 22.25 19.49
N TYR A 149 -13.59 20.92 19.44
CA TYR A 149 -14.50 20.12 18.58
C TYR A 149 -15.29 19.07 19.33
N PHE A 150 -14.90 18.77 20.55
CA PHE A 150 -15.53 17.77 21.40
C PHE A 150 -15.76 18.33 22.78
N SER A 151 -16.67 17.70 23.52
CA SER A 151 -17.00 18.15 24.87
C SER A 151 -15.76 18.22 25.78
N TRP A 152 -15.83 19.10 26.78
CA TRP A 152 -14.82 19.22 27.85
C TRP A 152 -14.44 17.85 28.41
N GLN A 153 -15.45 17.03 28.73
CA GLN A 153 -15.23 15.72 29.35
C GLN A 153 -14.48 14.76 28.42
N THR A 154 -14.80 14.76 27.14
CA THR A 154 -14.11 13.94 26.11
C THR A 154 -12.64 14.31 26.05
N SER A 155 -12.36 15.61 26.05
CA SER A 155 -11.01 16.17 25.97
C SER A 155 -10.21 15.85 27.24
N LEU A 156 -10.84 15.93 28.42
CA LEU A 156 -10.21 15.57 29.70
C LEU A 156 -9.91 14.07 29.80
N ALA A 157 -10.85 13.21 29.39
CA ALA A 157 -10.65 11.76 29.37
C ALA A 157 -9.51 11.35 28.42
N TRP A 158 -9.38 12.02 27.27
CA TRP A 158 -8.25 11.83 26.37
C TRP A 158 -6.95 12.33 26.98
N LEU A 159 -6.94 13.55 27.55
CA LEU A 159 -5.76 14.10 28.21
C LEU A 159 -5.24 13.16 29.30
N TYR A 160 -6.13 12.64 30.16
CA TYR A 160 -5.75 11.64 31.18
C TYR A 160 -5.16 10.37 30.56
N THR A 161 -5.80 9.82 29.52
CA THR A 161 -5.34 8.59 28.85
C THR A 161 -3.98 8.80 28.17
N GLU A 162 -3.77 9.97 27.57
CA GLU A 162 -2.51 10.39 26.96
C GLU A 162 -1.41 10.58 28.01
N LEU A 163 -1.70 11.25 29.12
CA LEU A 163 -0.79 11.42 30.26
C LEU A 163 -0.36 10.07 30.83
N LEU A 164 -1.31 9.17 31.07
CA LEU A 164 -1.03 7.82 31.56
C LEU A 164 -0.09 7.05 30.61
N ALA A 165 -0.34 7.13 29.30
CA ALA A 165 0.49 6.44 28.31
C ALA A 165 1.91 7.01 28.25
N ILE A 166 2.07 8.34 28.30
CA ILE A 166 3.40 8.95 28.28
C ILE A 166 4.13 8.68 29.58
N TYR A 167 3.47 8.78 30.73
CA TYR A 167 4.04 8.43 32.01
C TYR A 167 4.53 6.98 32.04
N PHE A 168 3.72 6.06 31.51
CA PHE A 168 4.10 4.66 31.31
C PHE A 168 5.36 4.56 30.43
N LEU A 169 5.40 5.24 29.29
CA LEU A 169 6.54 5.20 28.37
C LEU A 169 7.83 5.74 28.99
N CYS A 170 7.75 6.86 29.69
CA CYS A 170 8.91 7.48 30.33
C CYS A 170 9.48 6.58 31.43
N ASN A 171 8.64 5.96 32.27
CA ASN A 171 9.11 5.05 33.30
C ASN A 171 9.61 3.71 32.72
N PHE A 172 8.89 3.16 31.72
CA PHE A 172 9.25 1.88 31.12
C PHE A 172 10.52 1.95 30.25
N PHE A 173 10.88 3.13 29.76
CA PHE A 173 12.06 3.34 28.91
C PHE A 173 13.18 4.13 29.58
N ALA A 174 12.90 5.34 30.07
CA ALA A 174 13.95 6.26 30.52
C ALA A 174 14.64 5.77 31.79
N VAL A 175 13.90 5.19 32.74
CA VAL A 175 14.47 4.71 34.02
C VAL A 175 15.35 3.47 33.85
N PRO A 176 14.94 2.40 33.12
CA PRO A 176 15.84 1.29 32.83
C PRO A 176 17.08 1.70 32.02
N LEU A 177 16.92 2.65 31.10
CA LEU A 177 18.03 3.15 30.29
C LEU A 177 19.03 3.96 31.13
N SER A 178 18.55 4.89 31.98
CA SER A 178 19.40 5.71 32.85
C SER A 178 20.16 4.84 33.83
N THR A 179 19.48 3.93 34.52
CA THR A 179 20.09 3.00 35.49
C THR A 179 21.12 2.08 34.86
N THR A 180 20.83 1.50 33.70
CA THR A 180 21.79 0.66 32.96
C THR A 180 23.03 1.47 32.59
N SER A 181 22.83 2.71 32.14
CA SER A 181 23.92 3.60 31.75
C SER A 181 24.78 4.00 32.96
N ILE A 182 24.17 4.34 34.10
CA ILE A 182 24.86 4.70 35.34
C ILE A 182 25.62 3.50 35.91
N ARG A 183 25.02 2.31 35.94
CA ARG A 183 25.68 1.09 36.40
C ARG A 183 26.97 0.82 35.62
N LEU A 184 26.97 1.08 34.31
CA LEU A 184 28.16 0.92 33.48
C LEU A 184 29.18 2.05 33.69
N SER A 185 28.71 3.27 34.00
CA SER A 185 29.55 4.41 34.38
C SER A 185 30.32 4.12 35.67
N ILE A 186 29.62 3.71 36.73
CA ILE A 186 30.20 3.39 38.05
C ILE A 186 31.20 2.25 37.95
N GLN A 187 30.91 1.23 37.13
CA GLN A 187 31.84 0.12 36.88
C GLN A 187 33.06 0.52 36.01
N GLN A 188 33.20 1.80 35.64
CA GLN A 188 34.24 2.31 34.76
C GLN A 188 34.31 1.61 33.39
N LYS A 189 33.21 1.01 32.93
CA LYS A 189 33.11 0.29 31.66
C LYS A 189 32.79 1.24 30.50
N LYS A 190 33.58 2.32 30.36
CA LYS A 190 33.37 3.42 29.39
C LYS A 190 33.17 2.92 27.95
N ARG A 191 33.96 1.93 27.50
CA ARG A 191 33.80 1.32 26.17
C ARG A 191 32.42 0.66 25.98
N ARG A 192 31.93 -0.09 26.97
CA ARG A 192 30.60 -0.74 26.88
C ARG A 192 29.47 0.27 26.89
N LEU A 193 29.58 1.30 27.74
CA LEU A 193 28.63 2.40 27.77
C LEU A 193 28.57 3.12 26.41
N PHE A 194 29.72 3.39 25.80
CA PHE A 194 29.82 3.96 24.46
C PHE A 194 29.13 3.07 23.41
N PHE A 195 29.43 1.77 23.36
CA PHE A 195 28.80 0.87 22.39
C PHE A 195 27.28 0.76 22.59
N LEU A 196 26.80 0.68 23.83
CA LEU A 196 25.37 0.59 24.12
C LEU A 196 24.63 1.88 23.77
N THR A 197 25.20 3.04 24.07
CA THR A 197 24.59 4.33 23.68
C THR A 197 24.54 4.52 22.17
N CYS A 198 25.62 4.19 21.45
CA CYS A 198 25.64 4.14 19.98
C CYS A 198 24.57 3.20 19.41
N LEU A 199 24.46 1.99 19.97
CA LEU A 199 23.47 1.02 19.56
C LEU A 199 22.05 1.52 19.83
N SER A 200 21.78 2.10 21.01
CA SER A 200 20.49 2.71 21.34
C SER A 200 20.14 3.81 20.35
N LEU A 201 21.06 4.74 20.07
CA LEU A 201 20.84 5.80 19.08
C LEU A 201 20.54 5.25 17.68
N ALA A 202 21.29 4.23 17.23
CA ALA A 202 21.06 3.57 15.96
C ALA A 202 19.67 2.91 15.89
N ILE A 203 19.24 2.27 16.97
CA ILE A 203 17.94 1.60 17.05
C ILE A 203 16.80 2.62 17.12
N LEU A 204 16.95 3.70 17.89
CA LEU A 204 15.97 4.79 17.90
C LEU A 204 15.81 5.40 16.51
N THR A 205 16.93 5.66 15.83
CA THR A 205 16.96 6.25 14.48
C THR A 205 16.35 5.31 13.45
N GLY A 206 16.75 4.03 13.45
CA GLY A 206 16.23 3.02 12.55
C GLY A 206 14.74 2.78 12.76
N SER A 207 14.28 2.71 14.01
CA SER A 207 12.87 2.58 14.36
C SER A 207 12.08 3.81 13.93
N LEU A 208 12.60 5.02 14.16
CA LEU A 208 11.95 6.27 13.76
C LEU A 208 11.79 6.33 12.24
N TYR A 209 12.83 5.99 11.49
CA TYR A 209 12.79 5.91 10.03
C TYR A 209 11.73 4.90 9.56
N VAL A 210 11.71 3.70 10.15
CA VAL A 210 10.75 2.65 9.78
C VAL A 210 9.30 3.07 10.08
N PHE A 211 8.99 3.52 11.30
CA PHE A 211 7.62 3.76 11.72
C PHE A 211 7.09 5.14 11.27
N SER A 212 7.93 6.19 11.32
CA SER A 212 7.52 7.55 10.95
C SER A 212 7.62 7.81 9.45
N ILE A 213 8.79 7.56 8.83
CA ILE A 213 9.05 7.98 7.44
C ILE A 213 8.53 6.93 6.46
N ARG A 214 8.91 5.66 6.63
CA ARG A 214 8.57 4.60 5.68
C ARG A 214 7.10 4.17 5.79
N SER A 215 6.58 4.00 7.01
CA SER A 215 5.22 3.51 7.24
C SER A 215 4.18 4.60 7.49
N ASN A 216 4.61 5.86 7.68
CA ASN A 216 3.73 7.01 7.94
C ASN A 216 2.70 6.76 9.06
N LEU A 217 3.14 6.16 10.18
CA LEU A 217 2.25 5.78 11.30
C LEU A 217 2.03 6.91 12.31
N THR A 218 2.36 8.14 11.93
CA THR A 218 2.37 9.28 12.86
C THR A 218 0.94 9.65 13.29
N ARG A 219 0.71 9.85 14.59
CA ARG A 219 -0.58 10.27 15.19
C ARG A 219 -1.73 9.30 14.95
N LEU A 220 -1.43 8.03 14.72
CA LEU A 220 -2.46 7.04 14.42
C LEU A 220 -3.45 6.83 15.58
N ILE A 221 -3.00 6.89 16.84
CA ILE A 221 -3.87 6.73 18.02
C ILE A 221 -4.88 7.88 18.14
N PRO A 222 -4.46 9.16 18.29
CA PRO A 222 -5.41 10.26 18.46
C PRO A 222 -6.35 10.39 17.26
N MET A 223 -5.87 10.12 16.05
CA MET A 223 -6.66 10.20 14.84
C MET A 223 -7.75 9.11 14.77
N ASN A 224 -7.43 7.89 15.18
CA ASN A 224 -8.45 6.86 15.32
C ASN A 224 -9.45 7.23 16.42
N LEU A 225 -9.01 7.80 17.52
CA LEU A 225 -9.94 8.21 18.58
C LEU A 225 -10.93 9.30 18.12
N VAL A 226 -10.43 10.34 17.44
CA VAL A 226 -11.25 11.43 16.88
C VAL A 226 -12.31 10.89 15.92
N LEU A 227 -11.92 9.99 15.01
CA LEU A 227 -12.86 9.38 14.07
C LEU A 227 -13.92 8.52 14.78
N ASP A 228 -13.59 7.88 15.91
CA ASP A 228 -14.56 7.13 16.71
C ASP A 228 -15.58 8.07 17.33
N LEU A 229 -15.12 9.21 17.86
CA LEU A 229 -15.98 10.22 18.46
C LEU A 229 -16.93 10.83 17.42
N ARG A 230 -16.43 11.21 16.24
CA ARG A 230 -17.29 11.72 15.16
C ARG A 230 -18.35 10.70 14.72
N LEU A 231 -17.98 9.42 14.63
CA LEU A 231 -18.92 8.36 14.27
C LEU A 231 -19.95 8.09 15.37
N ALA A 232 -19.55 8.16 16.64
CA ALA A 232 -20.45 8.03 17.79
C ALA A 232 -21.50 9.15 17.79
N GLN A 233 -21.07 10.40 17.65
CA GLN A 233 -21.95 11.57 17.55
C GLN A 233 -22.92 11.46 16.35
N LEU A 234 -22.42 11.05 15.18
CA LEU A 234 -23.26 10.83 14.00
C LEU A 234 -24.32 9.74 14.24
N LYS A 235 -23.97 8.69 14.99
CA LYS A 235 -24.91 7.62 15.33
C LYS A 235 -25.99 8.13 16.29
N GLU A 236 -25.60 8.90 17.30
CA GLU A 236 -26.51 9.48 18.29
C GLU A 236 -27.52 10.41 17.63
N LEU A 237 -27.07 11.29 16.73
CA LEU A 237 -27.93 12.15 15.90
C LEU A 237 -28.99 11.36 15.13
N LYS A 238 -28.60 10.23 14.51
CA LYS A 238 -29.52 9.39 13.73
C LYS A 238 -30.54 8.67 14.61
N THR A 239 -30.18 8.32 15.85
CA THR A 239 -31.05 7.56 16.75
C THR A 239 -31.94 8.44 17.64
N SER A 240 -31.59 9.71 17.84
CA SER A 240 -32.29 10.60 18.76
C SER A 240 -32.31 12.04 18.23
N PRO A 241 -33.10 12.31 17.18
CA PRO A 241 -33.16 13.63 16.54
C PRO A 241 -33.72 14.76 17.44
N HIS A 242 -34.34 14.43 18.58
CA HIS A 242 -34.98 15.39 19.48
C HIS A 242 -34.14 15.80 20.71
N LYS A 243 -32.84 15.43 20.79
CA LYS A 243 -31.98 15.86 21.90
C LYS A 243 -31.42 17.28 21.68
N GLN A 244 -31.70 18.14 22.66
CA GLN A 244 -31.25 19.52 22.96
C GLN A 244 -30.32 20.28 21.99
N GLU A 245 -30.68 21.54 21.71
CA GLU A 245 -29.98 22.53 20.86
C GLU A 245 -28.48 22.73 21.12
N ASN A 246 -28.00 22.52 22.35
CA ASN A 246 -26.58 22.70 22.68
C ASN A 246 -25.71 21.47 22.32
N GLU A 247 -26.26 20.25 22.33
CA GLU A 247 -25.56 19.06 21.78
C GLU A 247 -25.58 19.07 20.24
N LEU A 248 -26.57 19.74 19.65
CA LEU A 248 -26.72 19.91 18.20
C LEU A 248 -25.57 20.68 17.56
N LEU A 249 -25.02 21.73 18.19
CA LEU A 249 -23.91 22.52 17.61
C LEU A 249 -22.64 21.69 17.36
N LEU A 250 -22.19 20.90 18.35
CA LEU A 250 -21.02 20.02 18.20
C LEU A 250 -21.30 18.82 17.28
N ALA A 251 -22.53 18.31 17.31
CA ALA A 251 -22.93 17.20 16.46
C ALA A 251 -23.10 17.64 14.98
N HIS A 252 -23.44 18.90 14.73
CA HIS A 252 -23.53 19.50 13.41
C HIS A 252 -22.15 19.56 12.71
N ASP A 253 -21.06 19.73 13.46
CA ASP A 253 -19.70 19.70 12.90
C ASP A 253 -19.27 18.27 12.48
N SER A 254 -19.71 17.25 13.20
CA SER A 254 -19.39 15.84 12.90
C SER A 254 -20.14 15.29 11.69
N SER A 255 -21.42 15.63 11.52
CA SER A 255 -22.16 15.30 10.29
C SER A 255 -21.58 16.04 9.08
N ARG A 256 -21.27 17.33 9.27
CA ARG A 256 -20.61 18.17 8.27
C ARG A 256 -19.28 17.60 7.82
N TYR A 257 -18.44 17.04 8.70
CA TYR A 257 -17.17 16.43 8.31
C TYR A 257 -17.34 15.32 7.25
N PHE A 258 -18.23 14.36 7.47
CA PHE A 258 -18.41 13.25 6.52
C PHE A 258 -19.09 13.69 5.22
N ASP A 259 -20.03 14.62 5.30
CA ASP A 259 -20.70 15.16 4.12
C ASP A 259 -19.76 16.07 3.30
N GLU A 260 -18.86 16.82 3.96
CA GLU A 260 -17.80 17.60 3.30
C GLU A 260 -16.78 16.70 2.59
N ILE A 261 -16.32 15.62 3.23
CA ILE A 261 -15.44 14.65 2.55
C ILE A 261 -16.14 14.09 1.33
N GLN A 262 -17.43 13.74 1.45
CA GLN A 262 -18.20 13.22 0.33
C GLN A 262 -18.30 14.25 -0.82
N GLN A 263 -18.67 15.50 -0.51
CA GLN A 263 -18.75 16.58 -1.50
C GLN A 263 -17.40 16.82 -2.16
N LYS A 264 -16.33 16.89 -1.38
CA LYS A 264 -14.97 17.07 -1.91
C LYS A 264 -14.54 15.90 -2.78
N THR A 265 -14.86 14.67 -2.40
CA THR A 265 -14.62 13.49 -3.25
C THR A 265 -15.31 13.65 -4.59
N LYS A 266 -16.59 14.05 -4.58
CA LYS A 266 -17.36 14.29 -5.80
C LYS A 266 -16.74 15.40 -6.66
N MET A 267 -16.41 16.55 -6.07
CA MET A 267 -15.77 17.67 -6.78
C MET A 267 -14.41 17.27 -7.36
N PHE A 268 -13.59 16.57 -6.58
CA PHE A 268 -12.29 16.08 -7.03
C PHE A 268 -12.43 15.22 -8.28
N PHE A 269 -13.37 14.26 -8.31
CA PHE A 269 -13.54 13.39 -9.48
C PHE A 269 -14.33 14.01 -10.62
N GLN A 270 -15.11 15.07 -10.39
CA GLN A 270 -15.65 15.87 -11.48
C GLN A 270 -14.51 16.52 -12.29
N PHE A 271 -13.45 16.98 -11.61
CA PHE A 271 -12.30 17.62 -12.26
C PHE A 271 -11.21 16.64 -12.72
N TYR A 272 -10.79 15.70 -11.86
CA TYR A 272 -9.70 14.75 -12.15
C TYR A 272 -10.16 13.47 -12.86
N GLY A 273 -11.46 13.14 -12.82
CA GLY A 273 -12.00 11.94 -13.47
C GLY A 273 -11.66 11.82 -14.96
N PRO A 274 -11.82 12.88 -15.78
CA PRO A 274 -11.41 12.87 -17.19
C PRO A 274 -9.92 12.57 -17.38
N ARG A 275 -9.05 13.15 -16.52
CA ARG A 275 -7.60 12.92 -16.57
C ARG A 275 -7.24 11.47 -16.24
N VAL A 276 -7.93 10.87 -15.26
CA VAL A 276 -7.77 9.45 -14.91
C VAL A 276 -8.18 8.54 -16.07
N ILE A 277 -9.32 8.83 -16.72
CA ILE A 277 -9.78 8.09 -17.90
C ILE A 277 -8.78 8.21 -19.06
N ALA A 278 -8.32 9.42 -19.37
CA ALA A 278 -7.33 9.65 -20.41
C ALA A 278 -6.02 8.88 -20.12
N PHE A 279 -5.56 8.87 -18.86
CA PHE A 279 -4.41 8.08 -18.44
C PHE A 279 -4.66 6.58 -18.61
N HIS A 280 -5.82 6.06 -18.21
CA HIS A 280 -6.17 4.64 -18.41
C HIS A 280 -6.22 4.26 -19.88
N GLN A 281 -6.77 5.11 -20.75
CA GLN A 281 -6.85 4.87 -22.19
C GLN A 281 -5.46 4.83 -22.83
N LYS A 282 -4.62 5.82 -22.51
CA LYS A 282 -3.26 5.94 -23.03
C LYS A 282 -2.36 4.79 -22.56
N HIS A 283 -2.45 4.40 -21.29
CA HIS A 283 -1.51 3.47 -20.65
C HIS A 283 -2.12 2.08 -20.34
N PHE A 284 -3.24 1.71 -20.98
CA PHE A 284 -3.92 0.43 -20.74
C PHE A 284 -2.99 -0.77 -21.04
N PHE A 285 -2.30 -0.68 -22.18
CA PHE A 285 -1.39 -1.71 -22.69
C PHE A 285 0.05 -1.60 -22.19
N ASP A 286 0.36 -0.56 -21.40
CA ASP A 286 1.70 -0.40 -20.86
C ASP A 286 2.00 -1.46 -19.81
N ARG A 287 3.21 -2.01 -19.89
CA ARG A 287 3.75 -2.92 -18.88
C ARG A 287 4.47 -2.21 -17.76
N ASP A 288 4.78 -0.92 -17.93
CA ASP A 288 5.40 -0.14 -16.88
C ASP A 288 4.45 0.00 -15.68
N GLU A 289 4.75 -0.75 -14.61
CA GLU A 289 4.04 -0.67 -13.34
C GLU A 289 4.54 0.51 -12.49
N GLN A 290 5.77 0.98 -12.71
CA GLN A 290 6.31 2.14 -12.00
C GLN A 290 5.60 3.42 -12.44
N LEU A 291 5.38 3.62 -13.74
CA LEU A 291 4.65 4.78 -14.26
C LEU A 291 3.27 4.89 -13.62
N LYS A 292 2.54 3.75 -13.56
CA LYS A 292 1.23 3.69 -12.91
C LYS A 292 1.32 3.99 -11.43
N THR A 293 2.27 3.36 -10.74
CA THR A 293 2.51 3.61 -9.31
C THR A 293 2.77 5.09 -9.03
N ARG A 294 3.58 5.76 -9.84
CA ARG A 294 3.84 7.21 -9.73
C ARG A 294 2.56 8.03 -9.96
N PHE A 295 1.78 7.70 -10.99
CA PHE A 295 0.51 8.37 -11.28
C PHE A 295 -0.48 8.27 -10.10
N TYR A 296 -0.75 7.06 -9.58
CA TYR A 296 -1.70 6.91 -8.47
C TYR A 296 -1.18 7.47 -7.15
N LYS A 297 0.15 7.43 -6.89
CA LYS A 297 0.75 8.12 -5.75
C LYS A 297 0.53 9.64 -5.85
N GLY A 298 0.75 10.23 -7.03
CA GLY A 298 0.51 11.64 -7.29
C GLY A 298 -0.97 12.03 -7.16
N LEU A 299 -1.86 11.21 -7.74
CA LEU A 299 -3.31 11.40 -7.64
C LEU A 299 -3.78 11.37 -6.18
N ASN A 300 -3.30 10.39 -5.40
CA ASN A 300 -3.65 10.28 -3.99
C ASN A 300 -3.09 11.45 -3.17
N ARG A 301 -1.86 11.88 -3.41
CA ARG A 301 -1.30 13.06 -2.73
C ARG A 301 -2.17 14.29 -3.00
N THR A 302 -2.53 14.52 -4.26
CA THR A 302 -3.40 15.63 -4.67
C THR A 302 -4.77 15.51 -4.00
N TYR A 303 -5.33 14.30 -3.91
CA TYR A 303 -6.59 14.04 -3.22
C TYR A 303 -6.50 14.33 -1.72
N GLN A 304 -5.43 13.90 -1.06
CA GLN A 304 -5.19 14.18 0.36
C GLN A 304 -5.02 15.68 0.62
N GLU A 305 -4.29 16.40 -0.24
CA GLU A 305 -4.16 17.86 -0.18
C GLU A 305 -5.53 18.54 -0.38
N PHE A 306 -6.36 18.05 -1.31
CA PHE A 306 -7.73 18.54 -1.53
C PHE A 306 -8.64 18.34 -0.30
N LEU A 307 -8.44 17.25 0.45
CA LEU A 307 -9.14 16.98 1.71
C LEU A 307 -8.59 17.76 2.91
N ALA A 308 -7.44 18.43 2.79
CA ALA A 308 -6.76 19.06 3.92
C ALA A 308 -7.64 20.08 4.65
N SER A 309 -8.42 20.89 3.92
CA SER A 309 -9.30 21.88 4.56
C SER A 309 -10.53 21.29 5.27
N THR A 310 -10.83 19.99 5.11
CA THR A 310 -11.85 19.30 5.93
C THR A 310 -11.21 18.51 7.08
N SER A 311 -9.88 18.34 7.07
CA SER A 311 -9.14 17.51 8.02
C SER A 311 -8.41 18.35 9.05
N MET A 312 -9.08 18.65 10.17
CA MET A 312 -8.57 19.52 11.23
C MET A 312 -7.36 18.95 11.97
N LEU A 313 -7.20 17.63 12.03
CA LEU A 313 -6.10 16.93 12.71
C LEU A 313 -5.19 16.19 11.72
N HIS A 314 -5.18 16.64 10.46
CA HIS A 314 -4.47 16.01 9.35
C HIS A 314 -4.93 14.58 9.05
N GLU A 315 -6.22 14.30 9.26
CA GLU A 315 -6.81 13.00 8.96
C GLU A 315 -6.71 12.62 7.49
N ASN A 316 -6.72 13.62 6.60
CA ASN A 316 -6.48 13.48 5.17
C ASN A 316 -5.23 12.63 4.85
N LYS A 317 -4.15 12.73 5.63
CA LYS A 317 -2.89 12.02 5.35
C LYS A 317 -3.02 10.50 5.39
N HIS A 318 -4.05 9.96 6.06
CA HIS A 318 -4.30 8.51 6.11
C HIS A 318 -5.60 8.09 5.44
N ILE A 319 -6.26 9.02 4.73
CA ILE A 319 -7.33 8.68 3.80
C ILE A 319 -6.66 8.33 2.48
N TYR A 320 -6.88 7.10 2.01
CA TYR A 320 -6.30 6.61 0.77
C TYR A 320 -7.37 6.37 -0.28
N LEU A 321 -7.02 6.68 -1.51
CA LEU A 321 -7.83 6.41 -2.68
C LEU A 321 -7.29 5.17 -3.41
N THR A 322 -8.13 4.21 -3.77
CA THR A 322 -7.75 3.14 -4.70
C THR A 322 -8.75 3.04 -5.83
N LEU A 323 -8.27 2.81 -7.05
CA LEU A 323 -9.07 2.83 -8.27
C LEU A 323 -8.86 1.56 -9.10
N THR A 324 -9.89 1.14 -9.84
CA THR A 324 -9.74 0.21 -10.95
C THR A 324 -9.24 0.95 -12.20
N GLN A 325 -8.72 0.21 -13.18
CA GLN A 325 -7.93 0.75 -14.28
C GLN A 325 -8.60 0.54 -15.65
N THR A 326 -9.94 0.65 -15.69
CA THR A 326 -10.71 0.42 -16.91
C THR A 326 -10.77 1.69 -17.81
N PRO A 327 -10.79 1.54 -19.16
CA PRO A 327 -10.64 2.70 -20.07
C PRO A 327 -11.85 3.61 -20.22
N SER A 328 -13.06 3.12 -19.95
CA SER A 328 -14.32 3.85 -20.22
C SER A 328 -15.05 4.28 -18.94
N ALA A 329 -14.72 3.66 -17.83
CA ALA A 329 -15.26 3.90 -16.50
C ALA A 329 -14.22 3.43 -15.48
N PHE A 330 -14.35 3.80 -14.22
CA PHE A 330 -13.58 3.16 -13.16
C PHE A 330 -14.38 3.14 -11.86
N TRP A 331 -14.07 2.14 -11.02
CA TRP A 331 -14.51 2.09 -9.65
C TRP A 331 -13.44 2.72 -8.78
N GLY A 332 -13.85 3.40 -7.72
CA GLY A 332 -12.98 3.95 -6.71
C GLY A 332 -13.46 3.62 -5.31
N ALA A 333 -12.50 3.44 -4.41
CA ALA A 333 -12.75 3.26 -2.99
C ALA A 333 -11.92 4.29 -2.20
N VAL A 334 -12.59 4.96 -1.26
CA VAL A 334 -11.95 5.81 -0.27
C VAL A 334 -11.83 5.00 1.01
N CYS A 335 -10.61 4.74 1.42
CA CYS A 335 -10.29 3.78 2.47
C CYS A 335 -9.54 4.44 3.62
N PHE A 336 -9.76 3.88 4.81
CA PHE A 336 -8.97 4.18 5.98
C PHE A 336 -8.32 2.86 6.47
N PRO A 337 -7.15 2.48 5.92
CA PRO A 337 -6.61 1.12 6.08
C PRO A 337 -6.35 0.69 7.53
N PHE A 338 -6.12 1.64 8.44
CA PHE A 338 -5.89 1.36 9.86
C PHE A 338 -7.16 1.17 10.68
N ARG A 339 -8.32 1.56 10.15
CA ARG A 339 -9.63 1.26 10.73
C ARG A 339 -10.25 0.01 10.17
N GLU A 340 -9.58 -0.59 9.19
CA GLU A 340 -10.13 -1.66 8.39
C GLU A 340 -11.50 -1.32 7.80
N SER A 341 -11.66 -0.08 7.33
CA SER A 341 -12.94 0.37 6.79
C SER A 341 -12.84 1.10 5.46
N ILE A 342 -13.92 0.95 4.69
CA ILE A 342 -14.14 1.65 3.43
C ILE A 342 -15.17 2.74 3.72
N PHE A 343 -14.76 4.00 3.57
CA PHE A 343 -15.66 5.13 3.79
C PHE A 343 -16.66 5.24 2.65
N TYR A 344 -16.20 5.21 1.40
CA TYR A 344 -17.07 5.34 0.24
C TYR A 344 -16.61 4.43 -0.89
N LEU A 345 -17.57 3.85 -1.59
CA LEU A 345 -17.36 3.32 -2.93
C LEU A 345 -17.98 4.29 -3.93
N PHE A 346 -17.36 4.47 -5.07
CA PHE A 346 -17.92 5.29 -6.14
C PHE A 346 -17.58 4.72 -7.50
N ARG A 347 -18.34 5.13 -8.50
CA ARG A 347 -18.15 4.78 -9.91
C ARG A 347 -18.12 6.05 -10.74
N TYR A 348 -17.13 6.15 -11.61
CA TYR A 348 -17.02 7.22 -12.60
C TYR A 348 -17.20 6.65 -14.02
N GLU A 349 -17.99 7.31 -14.87
CA GLU A 349 -18.27 6.88 -16.25
C GLU A 349 -18.04 8.02 -17.25
N SER A 350 -17.29 7.73 -18.31
CA SER A 350 -16.90 8.73 -19.32
C SER A 350 -18.02 9.13 -20.28
N LYS A 351 -18.97 8.23 -20.59
CA LYS A 351 -19.90 8.36 -21.74
C LYS A 351 -21.38 8.45 -21.33
N LYS A 352 -21.72 9.25 -20.31
CA LYS A 352 -23.12 9.62 -20.06
C LYS A 352 -23.40 11.03 -20.59
N PRO A 353 -24.09 11.17 -21.74
CA PRO A 353 -24.36 12.47 -22.36
C PRO A 353 -25.36 13.31 -21.55
N PHE A 354 -26.23 12.70 -20.74
CA PHE A 354 -27.24 13.39 -19.92
C PHE A 354 -27.39 12.81 -18.50
N GLY A 355 -26.30 12.30 -17.90
CA GLY A 355 -26.35 11.64 -16.59
C GLY A 355 -25.22 12.01 -15.64
N LYS A 356 -25.40 11.74 -14.34
CA LYS A 356 -24.36 11.87 -13.31
C LYS A 356 -23.16 10.98 -13.70
N ARG A 357 -22.07 11.59 -14.19
CA ARG A 357 -20.79 10.91 -14.50
C ARG A 357 -20.15 10.26 -13.27
N PHE A 358 -20.60 10.63 -12.07
CA PHE A 358 -20.09 10.14 -10.80
C PHE A 358 -21.27 9.69 -9.92
N THR A 359 -21.20 8.44 -9.45
CA THR A 359 -22.16 7.85 -8.51
C THR A 359 -21.41 7.38 -7.27
N LEU A 360 -21.88 7.77 -6.08
CA LEU A 360 -21.28 7.42 -4.80
C LEU A 360 -22.24 6.54 -3.99
N TYR A 361 -21.70 5.50 -3.38
CA TYR A 361 -22.40 4.49 -2.59
C TYR A 361 -21.91 4.57 -1.15
N LYS A 362 -22.83 4.89 -0.22
CA LYS A 362 -22.54 4.96 1.22
C LYS A 362 -22.71 3.60 1.88
N LYS A 363 -23.73 2.84 1.47
CA LYS A 363 -24.04 1.52 2.02
C LYS A 363 -23.78 0.45 0.99
N LEU A 364 -23.38 -0.73 1.47
CA LEU A 364 -23.35 -1.92 0.63
C LEU A 364 -24.75 -2.24 0.08
N LYS A 365 -25.80 -1.91 0.83
CA LYS A 365 -27.20 -2.08 0.41
C LYS A 365 -27.57 -1.21 -0.80
N ASP A 366 -26.94 -0.05 -0.95
CA ASP A 366 -27.18 0.88 -2.08
C ASP A 366 -26.66 0.31 -3.41
N LEU A 367 -25.81 -0.71 -3.36
CA LEU A 367 -25.33 -1.42 -4.53
C LEU A 367 -26.34 -2.52 -4.95
N PRO A 368 -26.70 -2.59 -6.24
CA PRO A 368 -27.41 -3.73 -6.82
C PRO A 368 -26.72 -5.07 -6.49
N SER A 369 -27.50 -6.13 -6.28
CA SER A 369 -27.00 -7.45 -5.87
C SER A 369 -25.96 -8.04 -6.83
N THR A 370 -26.12 -7.79 -8.13
CA THR A 370 -25.17 -8.17 -9.19
C THR A 370 -23.82 -7.46 -9.03
N LEU A 371 -23.84 -6.16 -8.75
CA LEU A 371 -22.64 -5.34 -8.54
C LEU A 371 -21.93 -5.66 -7.22
N ARG A 372 -22.65 -6.09 -6.18
CA ARG A 372 -22.01 -6.49 -4.91
C ARG A 372 -21.04 -7.65 -5.12
N ARG A 373 -21.44 -8.70 -5.85
CA ARG A 373 -20.56 -9.85 -6.17
C ARG A 373 -19.40 -9.43 -7.06
N GLU A 374 -19.66 -8.55 -8.03
CA GLU A 374 -18.62 -8.03 -8.91
C GLU A 374 -17.55 -7.29 -8.11
N ILE A 375 -17.93 -6.34 -7.25
CA ILE A 375 -17.01 -5.54 -6.43
C ILE A 375 -16.20 -6.43 -5.48
N SER A 376 -16.80 -7.46 -4.87
CA SER A 376 -16.02 -8.39 -4.03
C SER A 376 -14.93 -9.12 -4.83
N GLY A 377 -15.16 -9.38 -6.12
CA GLY A 377 -14.17 -9.98 -7.02
C GLY A 377 -13.20 -8.98 -7.68
N MET A 378 -13.32 -7.67 -7.39
CA MET A 378 -12.41 -6.64 -7.88
C MET A 378 -11.20 -6.43 -6.96
N TRP A 379 -10.98 -7.27 -5.97
CA TRP A 379 -9.86 -7.17 -5.05
C TRP A 379 -8.89 -8.32 -5.28
N ASP A 380 -7.60 -7.99 -5.31
CA ASP A 380 -6.55 -9.00 -5.34
C ASP A 380 -6.28 -9.48 -3.90
N THR A 381 -6.74 -10.69 -3.57
CA THR A 381 -6.55 -11.31 -2.26
C THR A 381 -5.10 -11.68 -2.00
N ASP A 382 -4.32 -11.95 -3.04
CA ASP A 382 -2.96 -12.48 -2.91
C ASP A 382 -1.95 -11.40 -2.54
N VAL A 383 -2.34 -10.14 -2.77
CA VAL A 383 -1.56 -8.95 -2.49
C VAL A 383 -1.74 -8.50 -1.02
N TYR A 384 -2.78 -8.98 -0.34
CA TYR A 384 -3.02 -8.64 1.06
C TYR A 384 -1.99 -9.29 1.97
N ARG A 385 -1.20 -8.46 2.66
CA ARG A 385 -0.21 -8.91 3.65
C ARG A 385 -0.23 -7.99 4.86
N PHE A 386 -0.77 -8.49 5.96
CA PHE A 386 -0.58 -7.81 7.24
C PHE A 386 0.87 -7.90 7.68
N SER A 387 1.59 -6.78 7.60
CA SER A 387 2.93 -6.70 8.18
C SER A 387 2.86 -6.81 9.70
N THR A 388 3.89 -7.44 10.31
CA THR A 388 4.06 -7.50 11.76
C THR A 388 4.03 -6.11 12.40
N LYS A 389 4.62 -5.12 11.72
CA LYS A 389 4.63 -3.70 12.11
C LYS A 389 3.22 -3.11 12.22
N LYS A 390 2.37 -3.35 11.21
CA LYS A 390 0.97 -2.89 11.27
C LYS A 390 0.19 -3.61 12.36
N ARG A 391 0.37 -4.93 12.51
CA ARG A 391 -0.27 -5.69 13.60
C ARG A 391 0.06 -5.10 14.96
N LEU A 392 1.34 -4.83 15.22
CA LEU A 392 1.79 -4.18 16.46
C LEU A 392 1.13 -2.81 16.64
N ALA A 393 1.19 -1.94 15.62
CA ALA A 393 0.58 -0.61 15.66
C ALA A 393 -0.93 -0.67 15.94
N GLN A 394 -1.64 -1.62 15.33
CA GLN A 394 -3.08 -1.79 15.52
C GLN A 394 -3.41 -2.30 16.92
N VAL A 395 -2.67 -3.28 17.46
CA VAL A 395 -2.87 -3.74 18.84
C VAL A 395 -2.69 -2.59 19.82
N ILE A 396 -1.67 -1.75 19.64
CA ILE A 396 -1.45 -0.56 20.47
C ILE A 396 -2.62 0.43 20.33
N VAL A 397 -3.06 0.72 19.10
CA VAL A 397 -4.19 1.64 18.84
C VAL A 397 -5.48 1.13 19.47
N GLU A 398 -5.80 -0.15 19.33
CA GLU A 398 -7.00 -0.74 19.91
C GLU A 398 -6.94 -0.77 21.43
N PHE A 399 -5.79 -1.14 22.00
CA PHE A 399 -5.55 -1.07 23.43
C PHE A 399 -5.83 0.35 23.98
N MET A 400 -5.25 1.38 23.33
CA MET A 400 -5.44 2.77 23.73
C MET A 400 -6.89 3.25 23.57
N ARG A 401 -7.58 2.82 22.51
CA ARG A 401 -9.00 3.14 22.29
C ARG A 401 -9.88 2.50 23.35
N ASP A 402 -9.65 1.23 23.68
CA ASP A 402 -10.42 0.54 24.71
C ASP A 402 -10.15 1.11 26.09
N LYS A 403 -8.90 1.51 26.36
CA LYS A 403 -8.56 2.23 27.59
C LYS A 403 -9.33 3.54 27.69
N TYR A 404 -9.29 4.37 26.65
CA TYR A 404 -10.05 5.61 26.58
C TYR A 404 -11.56 5.37 26.83
N ARG A 405 -12.16 4.37 26.17
CA ARG A 405 -13.58 4.02 26.37
C ARG A 405 -13.92 3.59 27.80
N ARG A 406 -12.98 2.95 28.51
CA ARG A 406 -13.17 2.57 29.92
C ARG A 406 -13.04 3.80 30.81
N THR A 407 -12.01 4.62 30.60
CA THR A 407 -11.82 5.89 31.33
C THR A 407 -13.03 6.81 31.16
N GLY A 408 -13.51 6.96 29.92
CA GLY A 408 -14.72 7.74 29.63
C GLY A 408 -15.97 7.18 30.31
N ARG A 409 -16.09 5.87 30.48
CA ARG A 409 -17.20 5.28 31.27
C ARG A 409 -17.06 5.49 32.77
N LEU A 410 -15.84 5.41 33.30
CA LEU A 410 -15.58 5.57 34.74
C LEU A 410 -15.77 7.02 35.20
N MET A 411 -15.40 8.00 34.36
CA MET A 411 -15.72 9.40 34.62
C MET A 411 -17.24 9.71 34.52
N TRP A 412 -18.06 8.75 34.07
CA TRP A 412 -19.47 8.92 33.74
C TRP A 412 -20.37 7.81 34.34
N SER A 413 -20.59 7.77 35.65
CA SER A 413 -21.83 7.21 36.24
C SER A 413 -21.93 7.59 37.73
N PRO A 414 -23.07 8.14 38.21
CA PRO A 414 -24.35 7.44 38.22
C PRO A 414 -25.52 8.31 37.71
N GLY A 415 -25.99 8.06 36.49
CA GLY A 415 -27.23 8.69 35.98
C GLY A 415 -27.37 8.70 34.45
N ALA A 416 -26.26 8.66 33.71
CA ALA A 416 -26.29 8.60 32.25
C ALA A 416 -26.64 7.19 31.77
N LYS A 417 -27.89 7.00 31.33
CA LYS A 417 -28.41 5.75 30.75
C LYS A 417 -27.44 5.18 29.71
N LYS A 418 -26.93 3.97 30.02
CA LYS A 418 -26.30 2.96 29.14
C LYS A 418 -26.02 3.43 27.71
N HIS A 419 -24.86 4.05 27.48
CA HIS A 419 -24.26 4.05 26.14
C HIS A 419 -23.84 2.62 25.80
N ASN A 420 -24.69 1.91 25.07
CA ASN A 420 -24.39 0.59 24.51
C ASN A 420 -23.36 0.73 23.37
N PHE A 421 -22.10 0.95 23.73
CA PHE A 421 -20.99 0.40 22.95
C PHE A 421 -20.94 -1.10 23.28
N ALA A 422 -21.68 -1.90 22.51
CA ALA A 422 -21.72 -3.34 22.70
C ALA A 422 -20.28 -3.89 22.75
N PRO A 423 -19.89 -4.64 23.81
CA PRO A 423 -18.63 -5.35 23.80
C PRO A 423 -18.62 -6.29 22.59
N ILE A 424 -17.48 -6.39 21.91
CA ILE A 424 -17.24 -7.39 20.87
C ILE A 424 -17.26 -8.76 21.55
N LYS A 425 -18.45 -9.35 21.72
CA LYS A 425 -18.59 -10.79 21.87
C LYS A 425 -18.49 -11.36 20.47
N SER A 426 -17.28 -11.74 20.06
CA SER A 426 -17.12 -12.62 18.92
C SER A 426 -17.87 -13.91 19.25
N LYS A 427 -19.00 -14.18 18.59
CA LYS A 427 -19.45 -15.56 18.43
C LYS A 427 -18.31 -16.26 17.69
N SER A 428 -17.63 -17.17 18.36
CA SER A 428 -16.72 -18.12 17.72
C SER A 428 -17.46 -18.78 16.55
N PRO A 429 -16.90 -18.82 15.34
CA PRO A 429 -17.42 -19.71 14.32
C PRO A 429 -16.88 -21.11 14.63
N THR A 430 -17.45 -21.77 15.63
CA THR A 430 -17.40 -23.23 15.69
C THR A 430 -18.42 -23.75 14.67
N HIS A 431 -17.94 -24.62 13.77
CA HIS A 431 -18.67 -25.29 12.69
C HIS A 431 -19.05 -24.45 11.46
N LEU A 432 -18.09 -24.24 10.56
CA LEU A 432 -18.32 -24.28 9.10
C LEU A 432 -17.00 -24.40 8.33
N PHE A 433 -16.20 -25.42 8.65
CA PHE A 433 -15.18 -25.95 7.74
C PHE A 433 -14.98 -27.44 8.03
N SER A 434 -15.70 -28.29 7.29
CA SER A 434 -15.16 -29.58 6.90
C SER A 434 -15.35 -29.72 5.39
N LYS A 435 -14.30 -30.23 4.74
CA LYS A 435 -14.17 -30.61 3.32
C LYS A 435 -14.05 -29.48 2.29
N ARG A 436 -12.79 -29.07 2.05
CA ARG A 436 -12.09 -29.33 0.77
C ARG A 436 -10.68 -28.74 0.79
N SER A 437 -9.70 -29.58 1.06
CA SER A 437 -8.34 -29.44 0.52
C SER A 437 -8.29 -30.18 -0.82
N GLY A 438 -7.62 -29.60 -1.83
CA GLY A 438 -7.30 -30.30 -3.07
C GLY A 438 -7.47 -29.46 -4.34
N SER A 439 -6.43 -28.71 -4.68
CA SER A 439 -6.05 -28.38 -6.07
C SER A 439 -4.52 -28.26 -6.06
N PRO A 440 -3.76 -28.74 -7.07
CA PRO A 440 -3.92 -28.25 -8.44
C PRO A 440 -3.76 -29.30 -9.56
N TYR A 441 -4.40 -29.02 -10.69
CA TYR A 441 -4.10 -29.61 -11.99
C TYR A 441 -2.71 -29.18 -12.47
N LEU A 442 -1.87 -30.14 -12.89
CA LEU A 442 -0.96 -30.05 -14.05
C LEU A 442 -0.30 -31.42 -14.33
N ARG A 443 -0.06 -31.70 -15.63
CA ARG A 443 0.59 -32.86 -16.29
C ARG A 443 -0.20 -34.19 -16.30
N GLY A 444 -0.36 -34.91 -17.41
CA GLY A 444 0.28 -34.86 -18.72
C GLY A 444 1.30 -36.00 -18.90
N GLY A 445 0.93 -37.00 -19.73
CA GLY A 445 1.72 -38.19 -20.09
C GLY A 445 1.24 -39.44 -19.33
N GLY A 446 1.01 -40.62 -19.91
CA GLY A 446 1.21 -41.18 -21.25
C GLY A 446 1.13 -42.72 -21.12
N GLY A 447 0.80 -43.42 -22.22
CA GLY A 447 0.87 -44.89 -22.35
C GLY A 447 -0.50 -45.56 -22.53
N MET A 448 -0.95 -45.83 -23.78
CA MET A 448 -0.68 -47.02 -24.60
C MET A 448 -1.22 -48.35 -24.03
N ARG A 449 -2.22 -48.94 -24.70
CA ARG A 449 -2.13 -50.15 -25.56
C ARG A 449 -3.54 -50.57 -26.06
N THR A 450 -3.77 -50.54 -27.38
CA THR A 450 -3.92 -51.68 -28.34
C THR A 450 -5.20 -52.50 -28.15
N GLY A 451 -5.99 -52.88 -29.15
CA GLY A 451 -5.95 -52.81 -30.62
C GLY A 451 -7.41 -52.97 -31.12
N LEU A 452 -7.76 -53.41 -32.33
CA LEU A 452 -7.06 -53.81 -33.54
C LEU A 452 -8.15 -53.95 -34.63
N GLY A 453 -7.78 -53.76 -35.90
CA GLY A 453 -8.55 -54.20 -37.07
C GLY A 453 -9.30 -53.07 -37.78
N ARG A 454 -9.30 -52.94 -39.11
CA ARG A 454 -8.73 -53.78 -40.17
C ARG A 454 -8.83 -52.97 -41.48
N ALA A 455 -7.75 -52.80 -42.23
CA ALA A 455 -7.77 -52.30 -43.60
C ALA A 455 -6.55 -52.83 -44.37
N THR A 456 -6.81 -53.76 -45.29
CA THR A 456 -6.01 -54.18 -46.47
C THR A 456 -7.04 -54.93 -47.32
N GLY A 457 -7.27 -54.68 -48.60
CA GLY A 457 -6.37 -54.50 -49.73
C GLY A 457 -7.03 -55.29 -50.87
N GLY A 458 -6.98 -54.79 -52.11
CA GLY A 458 -7.64 -55.45 -53.23
C GLY A 458 -7.30 -54.77 -54.55
N MET A 459 -6.23 -55.26 -55.19
CA MET A 459 -5.92 -55.06 -56.60
C MET A 459 -7.04 -55.67 -57.47
N GLY A 460 -7.34 -55.02 -58.59
CA GLY A 460 -8.22 -55.54 -59.63
C GLY A 460 -7.88 -54.90 -60.96
N THR A 461 -7.00 -55.56 -61.71
CA THR A 461 -6.71 -55.33 -63.12
C THR A 461 -7.92 -55.70 -63.97
N GLY A 462 -8.30 -54.83 -64.92
CA GLY A 462 -9.34 -55.11 -65.90
C GLY A 462 -9.02 -54.42 -67.22
N PHE A 463 -8.34 -55.14 -68.10
CA PHE A 463 -8.22 -54.83 -69.52
C PHE A 463 -9.60 -54.98 -70.18
N GLY A 464 -10.00 -53.98 -70.97
CA GLY A 464 -11.17 -54.03 -71.83
C GLY A 464 -10.94 -53.18 -73.07
N ARG A 465 -10.41 -53.83 -74.12
CA ARG A 465 -10.31 -53.29 -75.48
C ARG A 465 -11.72 -53.21 -76.07
N GLY A 466 -12.09 -52.02 -76.55
CA GLY A 466 -13.24 -51.81 -77.42
C GLY A 466 -12.87 -50.77 -78.47
N SER A 467 -12.52 -51.24 -79.66
CA SER A 467 -12.26 -50.46 -80.87
C SER A 467 -13.57 -50.05 -81.54
N GLY A 468 -13.69 -48.80 -81.96
CA GLY A 468 -14.72 -48.38 -82.89
C GLY A 468 -14.78 -46.87 -83.08
N GLY A 469 -14.53 -46.41 -84.31
CA GLY A 469 -15.10 -45.18 -84.85
C GLY A 469 -14.21 -43.94 -84.87
N LEU A 470 -13.49 -43.77 -85.98
CA LEU A 470 -13.03 -42.47 -86.50
C LEU A 470 -14.24 -41.54 -86.71
N GLY A 471 -14.21 -40.34 -86.14
CA GLY A 471 -15.20 -39.30 -86.41
C GLY A 471 -15.06 -38.04 -85.56
N ALA A 472 -14.70 -36.93 -86.21
CA ALA A 472 -14.84 -35.53 -85.76
C ALA A 472 -13.96 -35.05 -84.58
N GLY A 473 -12.73 -34.65 -84.91
CA GLY A 473 -12.00 -33.63 -84.15
C GLY A 473 -12.71 -32.29 -84.25
N PHE A 474 -13.24 -31.78 -83.14
CA PHE A 474 -13.47 -30.36 -82.79
C PHE A 474 -14.22 -30.17 -81.43
N ARG A 475 -14.46 -31.22 -80.62
CA ARG A 475 -15.11 -31.12 -79.27
C ARG A 475 -14.16 -31.08 -78.05
N GLY A 476 -12.85 -31.23 -78.25
CA GLY A 476 -11.87 -31.36 -77.13
C GLY A 476 -11.38 -30.05 -76.49
N VAL A 477 -11.54 -28.92 -77.18
CA VAL A 477 -11.04 -27.60 -76.73
C VAL A 477 -12.09 -26.87 -75.89
N GLU A 478 -13.38 -26.95 -76.27
CA GLU A 478 -14.50 -26.37 -75.51
C GLU A 478 -14.62 -26.97 -74.11
N SER A 479 -14.44 -28.30 -73.93
CA SER A 479 -14.55 -28.93 -72.59
C SER A 479 -13.42 -28.55 -71.62
N LYS A 480 -12.26 -28.13 -72.13
CA LYS A 480 -11.14 -27.62 -71.30
C LYS A 480 -11.29 -26.13 -71.03
N GLN A 481 -11.77 -25.34 -71.99
CA GLN A 481 -12.11 -23.92 -71.79
C GLN A 481 -13.23 -23.75 -70.76
N ASP A 482 -14.29 -24.55 -70.82
CA ASP A 482 -15.38 -24.50 -69.82
C ASP A 482 -14.92 -24.86 -68.42
N LYS A 483 -14.03 -25.85 -68.29
CA LYS A 483 -13.41 -26.21 -67.01
C LYS A 483 -12.51 -25.10 -66.48
N LEU A 484 -11.80 -24.37 -67.35
CA LEU A 484 -10.98 -23.21 -66.97
C LEU A 484 -11.84 -22.01 -66.60
N LEU A 485 -12.94 -21.76 -67.32
CA LEU A 485 -13.92 -20.72 -67.04
C LEU A 485 -14.61 -20.94 -65.69
N LYS A 486 -15.07 -22.16 -65.40
CA LYS A 486 -15.63 -22.55 -64.09
C LYS A 486 -14.60 -22.38 -62.96
N LYS A 487 -13.33 -22.72 -63.21
CA LYS A 487 -12.24 -22.49 -62.24
C LYS A 487 -11.95 -21.00 -62.03
N ALA A 488 -11.95 -20.18 -63.09
CA ALA A 488 -11.73 -18.73 -63.00
C ALA A 488 -12.86 -18.04 -62.23
N LYS A 489 -14.13 -18.35 -62.53
CA LYS A 489 -15.30 -17.86 -61.79
C LYS A 489 -15.27 -18.27 -60.31
N LYS A 490 -14.84 -19.50 -60.00
CA LYS A 490 -14.66 -19.97 -58.61
C LYS A 490 -13.54 -19.20 -57.88
N LEU A 491 -12.44 -18.87 -58.55
CA LEU A 491 -11.35 -18.08 -58.00
C LEU A 491 -11.74 -16.62 -57.79
N GLN A 492 -12.53 -16.04 -58.71
CA GLN A 492 -13.12 -14.70 -58.56
C GLN A 492 -13.98 -14.63 -57.30
N LYS A 493 -14.92 -15.57 -57.15
CA LYS A 493 -15.77 -15.67 -55.96
C LYS A 493 -14.95 -15.81 -54.67
N THR A 494 -13.89 -16.63 -54.69
CA THR A 494 -12.98 -16.77 -53.54
C THR A 494 -12.23 -15.47 -53.20
N LEU A 495 -11.87 -14.67 -54.20
CA LEU A 495 -11.21 -13.37 -54.03
C LEU A 495 -12.17 -12.32 -53.46
N GLU A 496 -13.41 -12.30 -53.93
CA GLU A 496 -14.48 -11.43 -53.41
C GLU A 496 -14.78 -11.77 -51.94
N GLU A 497 -14.98 -13.05 -51.61
CA GLU A 497 -15.18 -13.52 -50.23
C GLU A 497 -14.01 -13.16 -49.29
N LEU A 498 -12.77 -13.31 -49.76
CA LEU A 498 -11.58 -12.94 -48.99
C LEU A 498 -11.48 -11.42 -48.77
N ALA A 499 -11.84 -10.62 -49.76
CA ALA A 499 -11.83 -9.17 -49.66
C ALA A 499 -12.90 -8.67 -48.69
N GLU A 500 -14.12 -9.20 -48.79
CA GLU A 500 -15.21 -8.91 -47.85
C GLU A 500 -14.83 -9.28 -46.42
N THR A 501 -14.25 -10.48 -46.22
CA THR A 501 -13.79 -10.92 -44.91
C THR A 501 -12.72 -9.98 -44.34
N SER A 502 -11.78 -9.54 -45.16
CA SER A 502 -10.70 -8.65 -44.74
C SER A 502 -11.21 -7.26 -44.36
N VAL A 503 -12.12 -6.69 -45.15
CA VAL A 503 -12.80 -5.41 -44.86
C VAL A 503 -13.64 -5.53 -43.60
N ARG A 504 -14.38 -6.64 -43.42
CA ARG A 504 -15.17 -6.91 -42.23
C ARG A 504 -14.30 -7.00 -40.97
N VAL A 505 -13.19 -7.74 -41.01
CA VAL A 505 -12.28 -7.87 -39.85
C VAL A 505 -11.58 -6.54 -39.54
N ALA A 506 -11.16 -5.78 -40.56
CA ALA A 506 -10.60 -4.45 -40.36
C ALA A 506 -11.63 -3.48 -39.74
N GLY A 507 -12.88 -3.51 -40.23
CA GLY A 507 -13.99 -2.77 -39.64
C GLY A 507 -14.26 -3.18 -38.19
N GLN A 508 -14.18 -4.48 -37.86
CA GLN A 508 -14.29 -4.97 -36.48
C GLN A 508 -13.14 -4.50 -35.58
N ILE A 509 -11.91 -4.46 -36.09
CA ILE A 509 -10.76 -3.92 -35.34
C ILE A 509 -10.96 -2.43 -35.08
N ASN A 510 -11.35 -1.66 -36.10
CA ASN A 510 -11.58 -0.22 -35.95
C ASN A 510 -12.75 0.07 -34.99
N ALA A 511 -13.87 -0.63 -35.13
CA ALA A 511 -15.00 -0.53 -34.22
C ALA A 511 -14.62 -0.92 -32.78
N PHE A 512 -13.77 -1.94 -32.61
CA PHE A 512 -13.25 -2.34 -31.30
C PHE A 512 -12.36 -1.24 -30.69
N LEU A 513 -11.44 -0.66 -31.47
CA LEU A 513 -10.55 0.41 -31.01
C LEU A 513 -11.32 1.70 -30.68
N LYS A 514 -12.23 2.12 -31.57
CA LYS A 514 -13.12 3.27 -31.37
C LYS A 514 -14.05 3.09 -30.17
N GLY A 515 -14.69 1.94 -30.07
CA GLY A 515 -15.63 1.63 -28.98
C GLY A 515 -14.95 1.61 -27.62
N THR A 516 -13.74 1.05 -27.55
CA THR A 516 -13.03 0.76 -26.30
C THR A 516 -12.11 1.88 -25.84
N PHE A 517 -11.41 2.54 -26.76
CA PHE A 517 -10.36 3.52 -26.46
C PHE A 517 -10.67 4.92 -26.98
N GLY A 518 -11.78 5.11 -27.71
CA GLY A 518 -12.11 6.41 -28.31
C GLY A 518 -11.14 6.85 -29.42
N LEU A 519 -10.28 5.94 -29.89
CA LEU A 519 -9.33 6.20 -30.95
C LEU A 519 -10.06 6.19 -32.30
N HIS A 520 -9.97 7.31 -33.02
CA HIS A 520 -10.30 7.34 -34.45
C HIS A 520 -9.09 6.79 -35.21
N VAL A 521 -9.22 5.59 -35.77
CA VAL A 521 -8.36 5.18 -36.88
C VAL A 521 -9.16 5.55 -38.12
N GLU A 522 -9.04 6.80 -38.56
CA GLU A 522 -9.48 7.12 -39.91
C GLU A 522 -8.62 6.32 -40.89
N VAL A 523 -9.30 5.74 -41.88
CA VAL A 523 -8.69 4.87 -42.89
C VAL A 523 -7.76 5.68 -43.83
N ASP A 524 -7.64 6.99 -43.62
CA ASP A 524 -6.89 7.96 -44.44
C ASP A 524 -5.92 8.87 -43.64
N LEU A 525 -5.41 8.48 -42.46
CA LEU A 525 -4.45 9.32 -41.73
C LEU A 525 -2.97 9.06 -42.09
N ASP A 526 -2.25 10.18 -42.24
CA ASP A 526 -0.83 10.31 -42.57
C ASP A 526 0.10 9.50 -41.66
N ASN A 527 1.21 9.06 -42.24
CA ASN A 527 2.22 8.17 -41.63
C ASN A 527 2.77 8.69 -40.29
N ASP A 528 2.75 10.00 -40.04
CA ASP A 528 3.48 10.62 -38.93
C ASP A 528 2.76 10.50 -37.58
N GLU A 529 1.42 10.51 -37.55
CA GLU A 529 0.65 10.25 -36.32
C GLU A 529 0.71 8.78 -35.89
N LEU A 530 0.79 7.87 -36.87
CA LEU A 530 1.01 6.44 -36.67
C LEU A 530 2.40 6.15 -36.09
N VAL A 531 3.43 6.90 -36.51
CA VAL A 531 4.80 6.80 -35.96
C VAL A 531 4.87 7.32 -34.52
N ALA A 532 4.11 8.36 -34.18
CA ALA A 532 4.01 8.84 -32.80
C ALA A 532 3.29 7.84 -31.88
N LEU A 533 2.22 7.20 -32.37
CA LEU A 533 1.51 6.10 -31.68
C LEU A 533 2.36 4.81 -31.59
N HIS A 534 3.21 4.56 -32.59
CA HIS A 534 4.15 3.43 -32.64
C HIS A 534 5.24 3.52 -31.56
N LYS A 535 5.75 4.72 -31.28
CA LYS A 535 6.74 4.94 -30.20
C LYS A 535 6.18 4.71 -28.79
N ALA A 536 4.85 4.71 -28.61
CA ALA A 536 4.19 4.55 -27.32
C ALA A 536 3.80 3.09 -26.97
N TRP A 537 3.94 2.13 -27.90
CA TRP A 537 3.46 0.74 -27.72
C TRP A 537 4.59 -0.24 -27.34
N PRO A 538 4.38 -1.27 -26.48
CA PRO A 538 5.46 -2.14 -26.03
C PRO A 538 6.16 -2.93 -27.15
N LYS A 539 7.50 -2.97 -27.10
CA LYS A 539 8.47 -3.65 -27.99
C LYS A 539 8.24 -5.15 -28.31
N GLN A 540 7.20 -5.80 -27.77
CA GLN A 540 6.86 -7.20 -28.11
C GLN A 540 5.91 -7.33 -29.31
N TRP A 541 5.71 -6.26 -30.07
CA TRP A 541 4.88 -6.23 -31.27
C TRP A 541 5.71 -5.89 -32.53
N SER A 542 6.98 -6.28 -32.56
CA SER A 542 7.89 -6.22 -33.73
C SER A 542 7.42 -7.01 -34.97
N ALA A 543 6.22 -7.61 -34.93
CA ALA A 543 5.52 -8.16 -36.09
C ALA A 543 4.58 -7.15 -36.79
N LEU A 544 4.38 -5.95 -36.23
CA LEU A 544 3.69 -4.82 -36.87
C LEU A 544 4.64 -3.86 -37.61
N ASP A 545 5.94 -4.13 -37.53
CA ASP A 545 7.09 -3.25 -37.76
C ASP A 545 7.39 -2.93 -39.23
N LYS A 546 6.56 -3.34 -40.20
CA LYS A 546 6.86 -3.09 -41.64
C LYS A 546 5.73 -2.54 -42.51
N GLU A 547 4.46 -2.62 -42.11
CA GLU A 547 3.35 -2.17 -42.97
C GLU A 547 2.16 -1.50 -42.24
N GLY A 548 1.99 -1.63 -40.92
CA GLY A 548 0.80 -1.09 -40.25
C GLY A 548 -0.54 -1.70 -40.74
N ILE A 549 -1.65 -1.40 -40.04
CA ILE A 549 -2.99 -1.84 -40.47
C ILE A 549 -3.43 -1.12 -41.77
N PRO A 550 -3.22 0.20 -41.93
CA PRO A 550 -3.58 0.92 -43.15
C PRO A 550 -2.76 0.50 -44.38
N ALA A 551 -1.43 0.37 -44.30
CA ALA A 551 -0.65 -0.06 -45.47
C ALA A 551 -0.83 -1.55 -45.80
N SER A 552 -1.13 -2.40 -44.81
CA SER A 552 -1.60 -3.78 -45.07
C SER A 552 -2.95 -3.80 -45.81
N LEU A 553 -3.90 -2.94 -45.43
CA LEU A 553 -5.17 -2.76 -46.13
C LEU A 553 -4.99 -2.17 -47.54
N ALA A 554 -4.14 -1.15 -47.70
CA ALA A 554 -3.79 -0.57 -49.00
C ALA A 554 -3.14 -1.62 -49.90
N LYS A 555 -2.20 -2.41 -49.38
CA LYS A 555 -1.53 -3.47 -50.14
C LYS A 555 -2.46 -4.65 -50.44
N MET A 556 -3.48 -4.91 -49.62
CA MET A 556 -4.57 -5.83 -49.97
C MET A 556 -5.48 -5.26 -51.06
N ARG A 557 -5.82 -3.95 -51.04
CA ARG A 557 -6.56 -3.28 -52.12
C ARG A 557 -5.79 -3.36 -53.43
N THR A 558 -4.47 -3.14 -53.43
CA THR A 558 -3.63 -3.28 -54.64
C THR A 558 -3.53 -4.72 -55.12
N LEU A 559 -3.37 -5.69 -54.21
CA LEU A 559 -3.34 -7.11 -54.59
C LEU A 559 -4.69 -7.59 -55.12
N ARG A 560 -5.81 -7.10 -54.55
CA ARG A 560 -7.16 -7.34 -55.06
C ARG A 560 -7.34 -6.74 -56.44
N LYS A 561 -6.96 -5.47 -56.65
CA LYS A 561 -7.04 -4.81 -57.95
C LYS A 561 -6.26 -5.61 -58.99
N ARG A 562 -5.00 -5.98 -58.70
CA ARG A 562 -4.20 -6.86 -59.56
C ARG A 562 -4.86 -8.21 -59.83
N ALA A 563 -5.38 -8.88 -58.81
CA ALA A 563 -6.04 -10.18 -58.98
C ALA A 563 -7.34 -10.09 -59.81
N MET A 564 -8.12 -9.02 -59.64
CA MET A 564 -9.35 -8.77 -60.41
C MET A 564 -9.04 -8.44 -61.86
N THR A 565 -8.09 -7.53 -62.14
CA THR A 565 -7.63 -7.23 -63.50
C THR A 565 -7.07 -8.49 -64.17
N GLN A 566 -6.43 -9.37 -63.39
CA GLN A 566 -5.96 -10.65 -63.89
C GLN A 566 -7.14 -11.58 -64.27
N VAL A 567 -8.12 -11.73 -63.39
CA VAL A 567 -9.31 -12.55 -63.66
C VAL A 567 -10.11 -12.01 -64.85
N GLU A 568 -10.28 -10.68 -64.97
CA GLU A 568 -10.93 -10.01 -66.08
C GLU A 568 -10.20 -10.24 -67.40
N PHE A 569 -8.87 -10.18 -67.41
CA PHE A 569 -8.06 -10.51 -68.58
C PHE A 569 -8.23 -11.98 -69.00
N VAL A 570 -8.28 -12.91 -68.05
CA VAL A 570 -8.53 -14.33 -68.31
C VAL A 570 -9.93 -14.53 -68.89
N LEU A 571 -10.95 -13.89 -68.32
CA LEU A 571 -12.32 -13.92 -68.83
C LEU A 571 -12.43 -13.34 -70.24
N ALA A 572 -11.81 -12.18 -70.49
CA ALA A 572 -11.79 -11.53 -71.81
C ALA A 572 -11.04 -12.36 -72.86
N SER A 573 -9.98 -13.08 -72.47
CA SER A 573 -9.23 -13.97 -73.37
C SER A 573 -9.92 -15.32 -73.67
N LEU A 574 -10.96 -15.65 -72.90
CA LEU A 574 -11.76 -16.88 -73.05
C LEU A 574 -13.11 -16.66 -73.74
N LEU A 575 -13.54 -15.41 -73.93
CA LEU A 575 -14.72 -15.06 -74.71
C LEU A 575 -14.37 -15.12 -76.22
N PRO A 576 -15.21 -15.74 -77.08
CA PRO A 576 -14.97 -15.74 -78.51
C PRO A 576 -15.07 -14.29 -79.03
N LYS A 577 -14.04 -13.82 -79.74
CA LYS A 577 -14.19 -12.62 -80.57
C LYS A 577 -15.16 -12.99 -81.69
N GLU A 578 -16.31 -12.34 -81.76
CA GLU A 578 -17.10 -12.29 -82.98
C GLU A 578 -16.18 -11.84 -84.11
N THR A 579 -15.99 -12.71 -85.08
CA THR A 579 -15.20 -12.44 -86.27
C THR A 579 -16.17 -12.30 -87.43
N THR A 580 -16.43 -11.07 -87.84
CA THR A 580 -16.81 -10.78 -89.22
C THR A 580 -15.67 -11.24 -90.13
N PRO A 581 -15.95 -11.92 -91.26
CA PRO A 581 -14.92 -12.51 -92.09
C PRO A 581 -14.25 -11.45 -92.99
N PRO A 582 -12.93 -11.49 -93.22
CA PRO A 582 -12.34 -10.86 -94.39
C PRO A 582 -12.13 -11.88 -95.51
N ALA A 583 -12.27 -11.38 -96.73
CA ALA A 583 -12.07 -12.10 -97.98
C ALA A 583 -10.59 -12.48 -98.21
N SER A 584 -10.43 -13.67 -98.81
CA SER A 584 -9.38 -14.15 -99.74
C SER A 584 -8.02 -13.44 -99.82
N GLN A 585 -6.93 -14.19 -99.55
CA GLN A 585 -5.82 -14.57 -100.47
C GLN A 585 -4.47 -14.89 -99.75
N PRO A 586 -3.49 -15.58 -100.40
CA PRO A 586 -2.75 -16.69 -99.77
C PRO A 586 -1.30 -16.41 -99.32
N THR A 587 -0.88 -17.27 -98.39
CA THR A 587 0.45 -17.80 -98.03
C THR A 587 1.75 -17.09 -98.44
N THR A 588 2.58 -16.78 -97.44
CA THR A 588 3.97 -17.29 -97.35
C THR A 588 4.45 -17.38 -95.88
N SER A 589 5.33 -18.36 -95.68
CA SER A 589 5.86 -18.95 -94.45
C SER A 589 6.62 -18.05 -93.44
N SER A 590 6.42 -18.29 -92.15
CA SER A 590 7.51 -18.65 -91.21
C SER A 590 7.04 -18.88 -89.76
N SER A 591 7.55 -19.96 -89.17
CA SER A 591 7.60 -20.31 -87.72
C SER A 591 6.34 -20.11 -86.87
N SER A 592 5.35 -21.00 -87.03
CA SER A 592 4.24 -21.12 -86.07
C SER A 592 4.61 -22.08 -84.93
N SER A 593 5.10 -21.55 -83.80
CA SER A 593 4.54 -22.07 -82.55
C SER A 593 3.05 -21.70 -82.62
N THR A 594 2.17 -22.70 -82.73
CA THR A 594 0.73 -22.48 -82.95
C THR A 594 0.24 -21.37 -82.01
N PRO A 595 -0.51 -20.35 -82.47
CA PRO A 595 -1.04 -19.28 -81.61
C PRO A 595 -1.76 -19.82 -80.36
N ALA A 596 -2.33 -21.04 -80.49
CA ALA A 596 -2.91 -21.82 -79.42
C ALA A 596 -1.90 -22.25 -78.32
N VAL A 597 -0.67 -22.64 -78.67
CA VAL A 597 0.38 -23.06 -77.73
C VAL A 597 0.94 -21.85 -76.97
N GLN A 598 1.21 -20.72 -77.64
CA GLN A 598 1.59 -19.48 -76.94
C GLN A 598 0.49 -18.96 -76.01
N ARG A 599 -0.79 -19.04 -76.42
CA ARG A 599 -1.94 -18.74 -75.55
C ARG A 599 -1.99 -19.67 -74.33
N LEU A 600 -1.72 -20.97 -74.50
CA LEU A 600 -1.72 -21.94 -73.40
C LEU A 600 -0.59 -21.70 -72.39
N THR A 601 0.61 -21.36 -72.86
CA THR A 601 1.76 -21.06 -72.00
C THR A 601 1.58 -19.75 -71.22
N ARG A 602 0.98 -18.73 -71.87
CA ARG A 602 0.55 -17.48 -71.20
C ARG A 602 -0.54 -17.74 -70.16
N LEU A 603 -1.54 -18.57 -70.46
CA LEU A 603 -2.59 -18.93 -69.49
C LEU A 603 -2.03 -19.72 -68.30
N LYS A 604 -1.05 -20.61 -68.50
CA LYS A 604 -0.39 -21.37 -67.42
C LYS A 604 0.41 -20.46 -66.48
N THR A 605 1.31 -19.63 -67.02
CA THR A 605 2.12 -18.67 -66.23
C THR A 605 1.23 -17.69 -65.46
N PHE A 606 0.14 -17.24 -66.09
CA PHE A 606 -0.83 -16.35 -65.47
C PHE A 606 -1.65 -17.01 -64.36
N SER A 607 -2.07 -18.26 -64.55
CA SER A 607 -2.74 -19.05 -63.50
C SER A 607 -1.85 -19.26 -62.27
N LEU A 608 -0.52 -19.33 -62.47
CA LEU A 608 0.46 -19.48 -61.42
C LEU A 608 0.65 -18.17 -60.63
N SER A 609 0.73 -17.02 -61.33
CA SER A 609 0.71 -15.67 -60.72
C SER A 609 -0.57 -15.42 -59.91
N LEU A 610 -1.74 -15.84 -60.41
CA LEU A 610 -3.01 -15.67 -59.71
C LEU A 610 -3.06 -16.52 -58.43
N ARG A 611 -2.57 -17.77 -58.49
CA ARG A 611 -2.44 -18.64 -57.30
C ARG A 611 -1.49 -18.05 -56.25
N GLN A 612 -0.37 -17.47 -56.66
CA GLN A 612 0.55 -16.78 -55.76
C GLN A 612 -0.12 -15.58 -55.10
N THR A 613 -0.86 -14.77 -55.85
CA THR A 613 -1.60 -13.59 -55.35
C THR A 613 -2.71 -14.00 -54.37
N ILE A 614 -3.47 -15.05 -54.68
CA ILE A 614 -4.48 -15.62 -53.78
C ILE A 614 -3.84 -16.17 -52.50
N THR A 615 -2.69 -16.82 -52.61
CA THR A 615 -1.96 -17.35 -51.44
C THR A 615 -1.45 -16.22 -50.55
N ALA A 616 -0.94 -15.13 -51.14
CA ALA A 616 -0.54 -13.92 -50.42
C ALA A 616 -1.72 -13.25 -49.71
N LEU A 617 -2.88 -13.15 -50.38
CA LEU A 617 -4.12 -12.63 -49.78
C LEU A 617 -4.62 -13.52 -48.64
N LYS A 618 -4.62 -14.85 -48.81
CA LYS A 618 -4.97 -15.79 -47.74
C LYS A 618 -4.05 -15.65 -46.52
N ARG A 619 -2.72 -15.54 -46.73
CA ARG A 619 -1.74 -15.33 -45.66
C ARG A 619 -2.00 -14.02 -44.91
N ARG A 620 -2.30 -12.93 -45.61
CA ARG A 620 -2.62 -11.64 -44.98
C ARG A 620 -3.95 -11.63 -44.25
N ASN A 621 -4.99 -12.24 -44.81
CA ASN A 621 -6.27 -12.35 -44.14
C ASN A 621 -6.15 -13.22 -42.87
N ALA A 622 -5.42 -14.34 -42.95
CA ALA A 622 -5.09 -15.15 -41.77
C ALA A 622 -4.29 -14.37 -40.72
N TRP A 623 -3.37 -13.50 -41.14
CA TRP A 623 -2.65 -12.61 -40.23
C TRP A 623 -3.58 -11.60 -39.55
N LEU A 624 -4.51 -10.96 -40.27
CA LEU A 624 -5.49 -10.01 -39.70
C LEU A 624 -6.45 -10.69 -38.73
N VAL A 625 -6.97 -11.86 -39.08
CA VAL A 625 -7.81 -12.68 -38.19
C VAL A 625 -7.02 -13.07 -36.93
N GLY A 626 -5.78 -13.50 -37.08
CA GLY A 626 -4.87 -13.81 -35.98
C GLY A 626 -4.57 -12.61 -35.10
N LEU A 627 -4.36 -11.43 -35.69
CA LEU A 627 -4.14 -10.16 -34.99
C LEU A 627 -5.36 -9.78 -34.15
N HIS A 628 -6.56 -9.80 -34.74
CA HIS A 628 -7.81 -9.52 -34.04
C HIS A 628 -8.04 -10.49 -32.87
N LYS A 629 -7.76 -11.78 -33.06
CA LYS A 629 -7.84 -12.79 -31.99
C LYS A 629 -6.85 -12.49 -30.85
N ARG A 630 -5.58 -12.19 -31.17
CA ARG A 630 -4.55 -11.81 -30.18
C ARG A 630 -4.91 -10.51 -29.44
N LEU A 631 -5.42 -9.50 -30.15
CA LEU A 631 -5.88 -8.24 -29.56
C LEU A 631 -7.02 -8.49 -28.57
N ARG A 632 -8.06 -9.25 -28.97
CA ARG A 632 -9.17 -9.60 -28.08
C ARG A 632 -8.69 -10.40 -26.87
N GLN A 633 -7.79 -11.36 -27.06
CA GLN A 633 -7.27 -12.17 -25.96
C GLN A 633 -6.45 -11.32 -24.99
N SER A 634 -5.49 -10.53 -25.49
CA SER A 634 -4.67 -9.64 -24.65
C SER A 634 -5.52 -8.59 -23.94
N TYR A 635 -6.54 -8.05 -24.63
CA TYR A 635 -7.52 -7.17 -24.01
C TYR A 635 -8.28 -7.86 -22.88
N ARG A 636 -8.79 -9.08 -23.08
CA ARG A 636 -9.49 -9.84 -22.03
C ARG A 636 -8.60 -10.14 -20.84
N GLU A 637 -7.36 -10.58 -21.06
CA GLU A 637 -6.39 -10.87 -20.00
C GLU A 637 -6.04 -9.62 -19.21
N ARG A 638 -5.76 -8.50 -19.90
CA ARG A 638 -5.51 -7.22 -19.22
C ARG A 638 -6.74 -6.70 -18.53
N LEU A 639 -7.92 -6.80 -19.12
CA LEU A 639 -9.16 -6.37 -18.51
C LEU A 639 -9.42 -7.11 -17.20
N LYS A 640 -9.12 -8.42 -17.12
CA LYS A 640 -9.18 -9.18 -15.86
C LYS A 640 -8.27 -8.56 -14.79
N LYS A 641 -6.99 -8.30 -15.09
CA LYS A 641 -6.05 -7.67 -14.14
C LYS A 641 -6.44 -6.22 -13.79
N ARG A 642 -6.89 -5.44 -14.79
CA ARG A 642 -7.20 -4.00 -14.69
C ARG A 642 -8.57 -3.71 -14.07
N ARG A 643 -9.45 -4.70 -13.98
CA ARG A 643 -10.70 -4.62 -13.20
C ARG A 643 -10.45 -4.71 -11.70
N LEU A 644 -9.25 -5.12 -11.28
CA LEU A 644 -8.88 -5.13 -9.88
C LEU A 644 -8.52 -3.71 -9.41
N PHE A 645 -8.80 -3.43 -8.14
CA PHE A 645 -8.34 -2.21 -7.47
C PHE A 645 -6.82 -2.22 -7.37
N PHE A 646 -6.20 -1.10 -7.76
CA PHE A 646 -4.75 -0.99 -7.78
C PHE A 646 -4.21 -0.47 -6.46
N ALA A 647 -3.54 -1.34 -5.69
CA ALA A 647 -2.82 -0.95 -4.49
C ALA A 647 -1.37 -0.53 -4.86
N TYR A 648 -1.05 0.75 -4.62
CA TYR A 648 0.24 1.38 -4.98
C TYR A 648 1.07 1.80 -3.75
N THR A 649 0.60 1.49 -2.55
CA THR A 649 1.24 1.84 -1.27
C THR A 649 1.04 0.73 -0.25
N ASP A 650 2.02 0.56 0.63
CA ASP A 650 2.04 -0.44 1.70
C ASP A 650 0.83 -0.32 2.64
N ALA A 651 0.29 0.88 2.81
CA ALA A 651 -0.92 1.10 3.59
C ALA A 651 -2.13 0.34 3.01
N LEU A 652 -2.29 0.31 1.68
CA LEU A 652 -3.39 -0.38 1.01
C LEU A 652 -3.20 -1.91 1.02
N PHE A 653 -1.96 -2.40 0.82
CA PHE A 653 -1.65 -3.84 0.86
C PHE A 653 -1.95 -4.50 2.21
N SER A 654 -2.02 -3.70 3.25
CA SER A 654 -2.22 -4.18 4.60
C SER A 654 -3.69 -4.23 5.02
N PHE A 655 -4.65 -3.95 4.12
CA PHE A 655 -6.09 -3.91 4.43
C PHE A 655 -6.88 -5.01 3.71
N ASP A 656 -7.74 -5.72 4.45
CA ASP A 656 -8.50 -6.88 3.95
C ASP A 656 -9.85 -6.43 3.36
N TYR A 657 -9.83 -6.00 2.11
CA TYR A 657 -11.03 -5.49 1.44
C TYR A 657 -12.15 -6.51 1.26
N PRO A 658 -11.88 -7.77 0.86
CA PRO A 658 -12.93 -8.79 0.74
C PRO A 658 -13.64 -9.03 2.08
N ARG A 659 -12.87 -9.14 3.17
CA ARG A 659 -13.44 -9.30 4.51
C ARG A 659 -14.21 -8.05 4.91
N ALA A 660 -13.66 -6.85 4.67
CA ALA A 660 -14.31 -5.53 4.83
C ALA A 660 -15.73 -5.51 4.27
N LEU A 661 -15.86 -5.91 3.01
CA LEU A 661 -17.13 -5.93 2.30
C LEU A 661 -18.06 -7.04 2.82
N ALA A 662 -17.52 -8.23 3.11
CA ALA A 662 -18.31 -9.36 3.60
C ALA A 662 -19.01 -9.07 4.93
N GLN A 663 -18.37 -8.30 5.83
CA GLN A 663 -19.00 -7.85 7.09
C GLN A 663 -19.74 -6.51 6.96
N GLY A 664 -19.83 -5.96 5.76
CA GLY A 664 -20.54 -4.70 5.51
C GLY A 664 -19.85 -3.49 6.15
N LEU A 665 -18.52 -3.48 6.29
CA LEU A 665 -17.74 -2.34 6.81
C LEU A 665 -17.59 -1.20 5.79
N LEU A 666 -18.69 -0.83 5.14
CA LEU A 666 -18.85 0.42 4.39
C LEU A 666 -19.29 1.54 5.35
N TYR A 667 -19.26 2.82 4.94
CA TYR A 667 -19.60 4.04 5.72
C TYR A 667 -20.40 3.84 7.03
N GLU A 668 -21.56 3.18 6.97
CA GLU A 668 -22.48 2.95 8.10
C GLU A 668 -22.05 1.89 9.13
N HIS A 669 -20.80 1.44 9.08
CA HIS A 669 -20.31 0.50 10.08
C HIS A 669 -20.05 1.13 11.45
N PHE A 670 -20.17 2.47 11.58
CA PHE A 670 -20.11 3.23 12.84
C PHE A 670 -18.96 2.80 13.78
N GLY A 671 -17.77 2.58 13.21
CA GLY A 671 -16.58 2.20 13.99
C GLY A 671 -16.49 0.71 14.37
N ARG A 672 -17.37 -0.15 13.83
CA ARG A 672 -17.15 -1.60 13.81
C ARG A 672 -15.84 -1.92 13.09
N GLN A 673 -15.07 -2.83 13.66
CA GLN A 673 -13.86 -3.37 13.06
C GLN A 673 -13.94 -4.89 13.12
N PHE A 674 -13.17 -5.56 12.28
CA PHE A 674 -13.04 -7.01 12.39
C PHE A 674 -12.39 -7.35 13.72
N ALA A 675 -12.87 -8.41 14.37
CA ALA A 675 -12.05 -9.07 15.38
C ALA A 675 -10.76 -9.58 14.68
N PHE A 676 -9.61 -9.27 15.28
CA PHE A 676 -8.33 -9.78 14.81
C PHE A 676 -8.40 -11.28 14.56
N VAL A 677 -7.68 -11.75 13.54
CA VAL A 677 -7.21 -13.13 13.59
C VAL A 677 -6.23 -13.17 14.76
N GLN A 678 -6.73 -13.56 15.94
CA GLN A 678 -5.90 -13.67 17.13
C GLN A 678 -4.85 -14.73 16.86
N THR A 679 -3.61 -14.26 16.72
CA THR A 679 -2.44 -15.12 16.80
C THR A 679 -2.05 -15.28 18.26
N TRP A 680 -1.39 -16.38 18.61
CA TRP A 680 -0.98 -16.64 20.00
C TRP A 680 -0.13 -15.50 20.59
N TRP A 681 0.76 -14.89 19.80
CA TRP A 681 1.59 -13.78 20.25
C TRP A 681 0.82 -12.47 20.41
N THR A 682 -0.17 -12.18 19.55
CA THR A 682 -1.05 -11.00 19.74
C THR A 682 -1.91 -11.12 21.00
N PHE A 683 -2.34 -12.34 21.33
CA PHE A 683 -3.06 -12.63 22.57
C PHE A 683 -2.17 -12.36 23.79
N LEU A 684 -0.96 -12.93 23.79
CA LEU A 684 0.02 -12.75 24.86
C LEU A 684 0.42 -11.27 25.05
N TYR A 685 0.65 -10.56 23.95
CA TYR A 685 1.01 -9.14 23.99
C TYR A 685 -0.14 -8.25 24.51
N ASN A 686 -1.38 -8.51 24.10
CA ASN A 686 -2.54 -7.78 24.62
C ASN A 686 -2.76 -8.06 26.12
N GLY A 687 -2.59 -9.31 26.55
CA GLY A 687 -2.62 -9.69 27.97
C GLY A 687 -1.55 -8.96 28.78
N PHE A 688 -0.30 -8.97 28.29
CA PHE A 688 0.82 -8.26 28.89
C PHE A 688 0.56 -6.75 29.04
N LEU A 689 0.15 -6.06 27.96
CA LEU A 689 -0.19 -4.63 28.01
C LEU A 689 -1.34 -4.36 28.98
N THR A 690 -2.36 -5.22 29.01
CA THR A 690 -3.51 -5.06 29.91
C THR A 690 -3.09 -5.14 31.36
N ILE A 691 -2.31 -6.15 31.74
CA ILE A 691 -1.83 -6.35 33.11
C ILE A 691 -0.92 -5.18 33.52
N ILE A 692 0.06 -4.84 32.69
CA ILE A 692 1.04 -3.81 33.04
C ILE A 692 0.39 -2.44 33.17
N VAL A 693 -0.44 -2.04 32.21
CA VAL A 693 -1.10 -0.72 32.29
C VAL A 693 -2.13 -0.68 33.42
N LEU A 694 -2.75 -1.81 33.78
CA LEU A 694 -3.59 -1.88 34.98
C LEU A 694 -2.76 -1.62 36.24
N LEU A 695 -1.64 -2.32 36.41
CA LEU A 695 -0.73 -2.12 37.54
C LEU A 695 -0.20 -0.68 37.58
N PHE A 696 0.23 -0.14 36.44
CA PHE A 696 0.67 1.26 36.34
C PHE A 696 -0.46 2.23 36.68
N GLN A 697 -1.70 1.99 36.26
CA GLN A 697 -2.82 2.87 36.60
C GLN A 697 -3.09 2.89 38.10
N LEU A 698 -2.99 1.74 38.77
CA LEU A 698 -3.18 1.63 40.22
C LEU A 698 -2.03 2.29 40.99
N CYS A 699 -0.79 2.07 40.55
CA CYS A 699 0.40 2.56 41.24
C CYS A 699 0.75 4.01 40.90
N MET A 700 0.38 4.54 39.72
CA MET A 700 0.79 5.89 39.29
C MET A 700 0.39 7.00 40.26
N PRO A 701 -0.87 7.12 40.75
CA PRO A 701 -1.24 8.17 41.69
C PRO A 701 -0.43 8.09 42.97
N LEU A 702 -0.26 6.88 43.50
CA LEU A 702 0.53 6.62 44.71
C LEU A 702 2.01 6.95 44.49
N HIS A 703 2.57 6.54 43.36
CA HIS A 703 3.95 6.82 42.99
C HIS A 703 4.20 8.33 42.90
N ILE A 704 3.34 9.06 42.19
CA ILE A 704 3.44 10.52 42.06
C ILE A 704 3.33 11.17 43.45
N ALA A 705 2.35 10.76 44.26
CA ALA A 705 2.17 11.28 45.62
C ALA A 705 3.40 11.01 46.50
N LEU A 706 3.99 9.82 46.43
CA LEU A 706 5.21 9.47 47.17
C LEU A 706 6.39 10.33 46.74
N ILE A 707 6.54 10.64 45.46
CA ILE A 707 7.63 11.51 45.00
C ILE A 707 7.43 12.93 45.53
N PHE A 708 6.22 13.48 45.44
CA PHE A 708 5.92 14.80 46.01
C PHE A 708 6.17 14.82 47.52
N TYR A 709 5.76 13.77 48.24
CA TYR A 709 6.01 13.61 49.66
C TYR A 709 7.51 13.57 49.98
N CYS A 710 8.30 12.80 49.23
CA CYS A 710 9.76 12.75 49.40
C CYS A 710 10.40 14.12 49.15
N GLN A 711 9.95 14.83 48.11
CA GLN A 711 10.48 16.14 47.78
C GLN A 711 10.14 17.19 48.85
N TRP A 712 8.94 17.13 49.42
CA TRP A 712 8.51 18.09 50.44
C TRP A 712 9.25 17.89 51.76
N ILE A 713 9.35 16.64 52.23
CA ILE A 713 9.97 16.34 53.53
C ILE A 713 11.48 16.47 53.49
N LEU A 714 12.12 15.92 52.46
CA LEU A 714 13.57 15.99 52.33
C LEU A 714 14.08 17.39 51.96
N ARG A 715 13.19 18.35 51.70
CA ARG A 715 13.58 19.76 51.57
C ARG A 715 13.72 20.42 52.94
N GLY A 716 12.88 20.05 53.91
CA GLY A 716 13.06 20.49 55.30
C GLY A 716 14.33 19.91 55.92
N GLU A 717 14.61 18.62 55.70
CA GLU A 717 15.82 17.98 56.25
C GLU A 717 17.14 18.50 55.65
N ASP A 718 17.15 18.97 54.39
CA ASP A 718 18.35 19.57 53.79
C ASP A 718 18.56 21.02 54.31
N GLU A 719 17.48 21.79 54.49
CA GLU A 719 17.54 23.16 55.04
C GLU A 719 18.00 23.15 56.52
N ASP A 720 17.57 22.16 57.31
CA ASP A 720 18.01 22.01 58.72
C ASP A 720 19.49 21.57 58.84
N ASN A 721 20.04 20.85 57.86
CA ASN A 721 21.45 20.42 57.86
C ASN A 721 22.42 21.50 57.31
N ASP A 722 21.93 22.39 56.44
CA ASP A 722 22.73 23.51 55.92
C ASP A 722 22.92 24.63 56.98
N ASP A 723 22.00 24.75 57.95
CA ASP A 723 22.15 25.65 59.11
C ASP A 723 23.12 25.13 60.19
N GLU A 724 23.45 23.82 60.18
CA GLU A 724 24.45 23.20 61.07
C GLU A 724 25.84 23.07 60.39
N PHE A 725 25.96 23.42 59.10
CA PHE A 725 27.24 23.43 58.39
C PHE A 725 28.02 24.73 58.66
N ASP A 726 28.61 24.76 59.85
CA ASP A 726 29.51 25.77 60.41
C ASP A 726 30.45 26.42 59.37
N VAL A 727 30.05 27.60 58.88
CA VAL A 727 30.77 28.49 57.95
C VAL A 727 32.17 28.86 58.49
N SER A 728 32.45 28.63 59.77
CA SER A 728 33.78 28.87 60.37
C SER A 728 34.87 27.90 59.89
N LYS A 729 34.53 26.71 59.37
CA LYS A 729 35.53 25.72 58.92
C LYS A 729 36.05 25.95 57.50
N ILE A 730 35.32 26.63 56.63
CA ILE A 730 35.76 26.91 55.25
C ILE A 730 36.74 28.10 55.20
N ASN A 731 36.67 29.04 56.15
CA ASN A 731 37.58 30.18 56.20
C ASN A 731 39.00 29.86 56.72
N LYS A 732 39.25 28.66 57.26
CA LYS A 732 40.60 28.24 57.70
C LYS A 732 41.43 27.53 56.63
N VAL A 733 40.80 26.93 55.61
CA VAL A 733 41.52 26.23 54.53
C VAL A 733 41.81 27.14 53.33
N GLY A 734 41.00 28.18 53.11
CA GLY A 734 41.22 29.18 52.05
C GLY A 734 42.38 30.16 52.31
N ARG A 735 42.80 30.34 53.56
CA ARG A 735 43.87 31.30 53.93
C ARG A 735 45.29 30.73 53.86
N SER A 736 45.48 29.41 53.99
CA SER A 736 46.82 28.80 53.91
C SER A 736 47.27 28.49 52.48
N GLY A 737 46.34 28.26 51.54
CA GLY A 737 46.67 27.99 50.14
C GLY A 737 46.96 29.24 49.29
N PHE A 738 46.45 30.41 49.69
CA PHE A 738 46.57 31.65 48.91
C PHE A 738 47.86 32.44 49.21
N SER A 739 48.44 32.26 50.41
CA SER A 739 49.72 32.88 50.81
C SER A 739 50.95 32.16 50.23
N ALA A 740 50.83 30.92 49.75
CA ALA A 740 51.94 30.17 49.16
C ALA A 740 52.15 30.43 47.65
N LEU A 741 51.22 31.14 46.99
CA LEU A 741 51.23 31.37 45.54
C LEU A 741 51.67 32.78 45.12
N PHE A 742 51.75 33.72 46.05
CA PHE A 742 52.25 35.08 45.81
C PHE A 742 53.34 35.37 46.83
N GLY A 743 54.59 35.12 46.43
CA GLY A 743 55.76 35.54 47.18
C GLY A 743 55.83 37.06 47.25
N ASP A 744 56.17 37.56 48.44
CA ASP A 744 56.51 38.96 48.69
C ASP A 744 57.70 39.35 47.80
N GLY A 745 57.43 40.24 46.87
CA GLY A 745 58.40 40.96 46.06
C GLY A 745 57.87 42.36 45.82
N GLY A 746 58.19 43.26 46.75
CA GLY A 746 57.78 44.67 46.78
C GLY A 746 58.01 45.28 48.15
#